data_AF-A0A7C5CVG4-F1
#
_entry.id   AF-A0A7C5CVG4-F1
#
_cell.length_a   1.000
_cell.length_b   1.000
_cell.length_c   1.000
_cell.angle_alpha   90.00
_cell.angle_beta   90.00
_cell.angle_gamma   90.00
#
_symmetry.space_group_name_H-M   'P 1'
#
loop_
_entity.id
_entity.type
_entity.pdbx_description
1 polymer ?
#
loop_
_entity_poly.entity_id
_entity_poly.type
_entity_poly.pdbx_seq_one_letter_code
_entity_poly.pdbx_strand_id
1 'polypeptide(L)'
;MKRYFLLTFVLAILVFAGGCYGPQRVVKRSCVDCHTEDVERFKKEGRLHTPVAEGRCEGCHSPHGLIGGVLLKGKDASLCYRCHKKEDVENKFTHTPLKKGECLSCHDPHSSPYRAVTTKGGNELCYNCHPRKDFQGKTVHKAIDKGCDSCHEPHSSKYSYNLKDDGNRLCVDCHDPTSGTFRKSHFNYKVAGSDCLSCHAPHFSKGKTLVRNFVHKPFGDRTCTECHNRADSKEPLKTRIEGSQLCYSCHKDLKASFDKRRFVHKPLGECTKCHDPHASDQRYELVSREDTLCYSCHEDSKKKQARKYMHTPLKEGQCSGCHEPHSADIDKFLKKSPDMLCYDCHKKTDFSGKVVHRPVSDNGCLRCHDAHSSEEAGLIVKPDGKLCYSCHTAEKSSFDRVSVHPRVKQGRCSACHLPHRSSYKALLTDSPERLCFECHYTTVREVTREGRHEVFEDGKCLACHNAHASNSPYQLLTDVPEVCYSCHEPVKKELSKSTVHQPFEDGKCTTCHRPHGSKLKWALSRPLDALCYSCHKDLKKEVEKDGVFVHKVVKDGGCAECHRSHSTTERWLLQADGRSLCNSCHDVSTKTITTAHSNISIKGSDCLGCHEPHMSKDRGLLHKVLHEPFKDGDCKRCHSRI
;
A
#
# COMPACT_ATOMS: atom_id res chain seq x y z
N MET A 1 -89.72 31.17 -22.45
CA MET A 1 -88.75 31.20 -21.34
C MET A 1 -87.54 30.30 -21.64
N LYS A 2 -87.16 30.18 -22.91
CA LYS A 2 -85.82 30.40 -23.47
C LYS A 2 -85.17 31.72 -23.02
N ARG A 3 -83.82 31.72 -22.93
CA ARG A 3 -82.88 32.71 -22.34
C ARG A 3 -82.54 32.34 -20.89
N TYR A 4 -81.25 32.10 -20.61
CA TYR A 4 -80.59 31.75 -19.33
C TYR A 4 -79.95 30.36 -19.19
N PHE A 5 -79.84 29.55 -20.25
CA PHE A 5 -78.97 28.37 -20.23
C PHE A 5 -77.86 28.35 -21.30
N LEU A 6 -77.71 29.44 -22.06
CA LEU A 6 -76.75 29.52 -23.16
C LEU A 6 -75.63 30.57 -22.96
N LEU A 7 -75.48 31.12 -21.74
CA LEU A 7 -74.53 32.20 -21.44
C LEU A 7 -73.38 31.79 -20.49
N THR A 8 -73.41 30.59 -19.92
CA THR A 8 -72.31 30.07 -19.09
C THR A 8 -71.34 29.17 -19.85
N PHE A 9 -71.64 28.76 -21.09
CA PHE A 9 -70.74 27.93 -21.90
C PHE A 9 -69.85 28.72 -22.87
N VAL A 10 -70.11 30.01 -23.09
CA VAL A 10 -69.32 30.86 -24.01
C VAL A 10 -68.21 31.63 -23.30
N LEU A 11 -68.26 31.81 -21.97
CA LEU A 11 -67.20 32.51 -21.23
C LEU A 11 -66.04 31.61 -20.75
N ALA A 12 -66.15 30.29 -20.88
CA ALA A 12 -65.08 29.35 -20.57
C ALA A 12 -64.12 29.09 -21.75
N ILE A 13 -64.45 29.55 -22.96
CA ILE A 13 -63.64 29.35 -24.17
C ILE A 13 -62.78 30.59 -24.51
N LEU A 14 -63.04 31.75 -23.88
CA LEU A 14 -62.24 32.98 -24.06
C LEU A 14 -61.12 33.20 -23.02
N VAL A 15 -60.86 32.22 -22.14
CA VAL A 15 -59.69 32.22 -21.24
C VAL A 15 -58.56 31.29 -21.75
N PHE A 16 -58.78 30.58 -22.86
CA PHE A 16 -57.79 29.69 -23.49
C PHE A 16 -57.21 30.25 -24.81
N ALA A 17 -57.20 31.58 -24.98
CA ALA A 17 -56.63 32.24 -26.17
C ALA A 17 -55.62 33.35 -25.83
N GLY A 18 -54.94 33.25 -24.69
CA GLY A 18 -53.89 34.18 -24.26
C GLY A 18 -52.69 33.44 -23.68
N GLY A 19 -51.94 32.73 -24.52
CA GLY A 19 -50.77 31.98 -24.02
C GLY A 19 -49.97 31.17 -25.02
N CYS A 20 -49.96 31.50 -26.31
CA CYS A 20 -48.95 30.96 -27.23
C CYS A 20 -47.67 31.80 -27.16
N TYR A 21 -46.96 31.75 -26.03
CA TYR A 21 -45.52 32.00 -26.05
C TYR A 21 -44.90 30.78 -26.74
N GLY A 22 -44.53 30.95 -28.01
CA GLY A 22 -43.72 29.97 -28.73
C GLY A 22 -42.45 29.64 -27.92
N PRO A 23 -41.85 28.45 -28.10
CA PRO A 23 -40.66 28.07 -27.36
C PRO A 23 -39.63 29.18 -27.50
N GLN A 24 -39.22 29.78 -26.37
CA GLN A 24 -38.13 30.76 -26.36
C GLN A 24 -36.94 30.11 -27.08
N ARG A 25 -36.56 30.66 -28.24
CA ARG A 25 -35.32 30.28 -28.90
C ARG A 25 -34.21 30.52 -27.88
N VAL A 26 -33.60 29.44 -27.40
CA VAL A 26 -32.40 29.50 -26.57
C VAL A 26 -31.32 30.15 -27.45
N VAL A 27 -31.06 31.44 -27.23
CA VAL A 27 -29.96 32.15 -27.90
C VAL A 27 -28.67 31.55 -27.38
N LYS A 28 -27.96 30.83 -28.25
CA LYS A 28 -26.68 30.19 -27.93
C LYS A 28 -25.64 31.29 -27.72
N ARG A 29 -25.36 31.68 -26.48
CA ARG A 29 -24.28 32.61 -26.13
C ARG A 29 -22.94 31.93 -26.32
N SER A 30 -21.94 32.67 -26.80
CA SER A 30 -20.56 32.18 -26.90
C SER A 30 -19.92 32.11 -25.51
N CYS A 31 -18.81 31.39 -25.37
CA CYS A 31 -18.10 31.28 -24.10
C CYS A 31 -17.66 32.66 -23.57
N VAL A 32 -17.18 33.55 -24.44
CA VAL A 32 -16.66 34.87 -24.06
C VAL A 32 -17.76 35.85 -23.62
N ASP A 33 -19.00 35.62 -24.04
CA ASP A 33 -20.17 36.42 -23.61
C ASP A 33 -20.51 36.17 -22.12
N CYS A 34 -20.11 35.01 -21.59
CA CYS A 34 -20.31 34.66 -20.18
C CYS A 34 -19.00 34.72 -19.37
N HIS A 35 -17.84 34.52 -20.00
CA HIS A 35 -16.51 34.53 -19.37
C HIS A 35 -15.72 35.81 -19.66
N THR A 36 -16.40 36.96 -19.70
CA THR A 36 -15.77 38.24 -20.03
C THR A 36 -14.68 38.63 -19.03
N GLU A 37 -14.89 38.39 -17.74
CA GLU A 37 -13.90 38.69 -16.69
C GLU A 37 -12.61 37.88 -16.85
N ASP A 38 -12.71 36.59 -17.20
CA ASP A 38 -11.55 35.73 -17.43
C ASP A 38 -10.74 36.22 -18.65
N VAL A 39 -11.43 36.57 -19.74
CA VAL A 39 -10.79 37.10 -20.96
C VAL A 39 -10.09 38.43 -20.69
N GLU A 40 -10.71 39.33 -19.93
CA GLU A 40 -10.07 40.59 -19.53
C GLU A 40 -8.89 40.39 -18.58
N ARG A 41 -8.94 39.38 -17.70
CA ARG A 41 -7.79 38.98 -16.90
C ARG A 41 -6.64 38.50 -17.80
N PHE A 42 -6.91 37.59 -18.73
CA PHE A 42 -5.88 37.05 -19.65
C PHE A 42 -5.22 38.15 -20.50
N LYS A 43 -6.00 39.14 -20.95
CA LYS A 43 -5.46 40.32 -21.67
C LYS A 43 -4.49 41.14 -20.81
N LYS A 44 -4.74 41.25 -19.50
CA LYS A 44 -3.86 41.94 -18.56
C LYS A 44 -2.60 41.15 -18.22
N GLU A 45 -2.69 39.82 -18.23
CA GLU A 45 -1.56 38.93 -17.94
C GLU A 45 -0.50 38.93 -19.05
N GLY A 46 -0.87 39.27 -20.30
CA GLY A 46 0.09 39.58 -21.35
C GLY A 46 -0.34 39.06 -22.73
N ARG A 47 0.58 38.36 -23.41
CA ARG A 47 0.34 37.82 -24.74
C ARG A 47 -0.65 36.67 -24.66
N LEU A 48 -1.78 36.84 -25.32
CA LEU A 48 -2.79 35.79 -25.48
C LEU A 48 -2.29 34.71 -26.45
N HIS A 49 -2.59 33.46 -26.12
CA HIS A 49 -2.51 32.35 -27.06
C HIS A 49 -3.58 32.52 -28.15
N THR A 50 -3.26 32.21 -29.42
CA THR A 50 -4.08 32.55 -30.59
C THR A 50 -5.56 32.13 -30.47
N PRO A 51 -5.90 30.90 -30.02
CA PRO A 51 -7.32 30.51 -29.84
C PRO A 51 -8.07 31.39 -28.83
N VAL A 52 -7.39 31.89 -27.79
CA VAL A 52 -8.00 32.78 -26.79
C VAL A 52 -8.18 34.19 -27.36
N ALA A 53 -7.17 34.69 -28.08
CA ALA A 53 -7.22 35.99 -28.74
C ALA A 53 -8.40 36.08 -29.74
N GLU A 54 -8.72 34.97 -30.40
CA GLU A 54 -9.81 34.87 -31.38
C GLU A 54 -11.15 34.41 -30.78
N GLY A 55 -11.24 34.24 -29.46
CA GLY A 55 -12.47 33.79 -28.78
C GLY A 55 -12.89 32.35 -29.10
N ARG A 56 -12.00 31.51 -29.66
CA ARG A 56 -12.25 30.13 -30.07
C ARG A 56 -12.06 29.14 -28.90
N CYS A 57 -12.68 29.42 -27.76
CA CYS A 57 -12.56 28.61 -26.53
C CYS A 57 -12.96 27.14 -26.74
N GLU A 58 -13.94 26.89 -27.61
CA GLU A 58 -14.48 25.57 -27.93
C GLU A 58 -13.48 24.70 -28.72
N GLY A 59 -12.35 25.25 -29.17
CA GLY A 59 -11.26 24.45 -29.76
C GLY A 59 -10.67 23.48 -28.75
N CYS A 60 -10.53 23.93 -27.50
CA CYS A 60 -9.92 23.17 -26.41
C CYS A 60 -10.93 22.72 -25.36
N HIS A 61 -11.92 23.57 -25.06
CA HIS A 61 -12.94 23.31 -24.05
C HIS A 61 -14.24 22.76 -24.65
N SER A 62 -14.91 21.92 -23.88
CA SER A 62 -16.29 21.52 -24.12
C SER A 62 -17.21 22.51 -23.40
N PRO A 63 -18.24 23.04 -24.07
CA PRO A 63 -19.23 23.89 -23.42
C PRO A 63 -19.87 23.16 -22.23
N HIS A 64 -19.95 23.81 -21.09
CA HIS A 64 -20.65 23.27 -19.94
C HIS A 64 -22.15 23.55 -20.07
N GLY A 65 -22.97 22.52 -19.84
CA GLY A 65 -24.43 22.66 -19.76
C GLY A 65 -24.87 23.28 -18.43
N LEU A 66 -26.12 23.00 -18.04
CA LEU A 66 -26.71 23.40 -16.75
C LEU A 66 -25.97 22.85 -15.51
N ILE A 67 -25.17 21.79 -15.69
CA ILE A 67 -24.38 21.17 -14.63
C ILE A 67 -22.96 21.72 -14.79
N GLY A 68 -22.63 22.77 -14.03
CA GLY A 68 -21.40 23.54 -14.19
C GLY A 68 -20.12 22.70 -14.08
N GLY A 69 -19.15 22.99 -14.95
CA GLY A 69 -17.81 22.38 -14.94
C GLY A 69 -17.07 22.55 -16.26
N VAL A 70 -15.82 23.02 -16.22
CA VAL A 70 -14.98 23.17 -17.43
C VAL A 70 -14.39 21.81 -17.81
N LEU A 71 -14.71 21.31 -19.00
CA LEU A 71 -14.20 20.05 -19.53
C LEU A 71 -13.30 20.30 -20.74
N LEU A 72 -12.21 19.57 -20.87
CA LEU A 72 -11.34 19.61 -22.05
C LEU A 72 -11.80 18.57 -23.10
N LYS A 73 -11.65 18.90 -24.39
CA LYS A 73 -11.98 18.01 -25.51
C LYS A 73 -10.94 16.90 -25.74
N GLY A 74 -9.83 16.93 -25.03
CA GLY A 74 -8.75 15.95 -25.10
C GLY A 74 -7.92 15.97 -23.81
N LYS A 75 -7.09 14.94 -23.63
CA LYS A 75 -6.18 14.83 -22.48
C LYS A 75 -4.75 15.13 -22.90
N ASP A 76 -4.01 15.82 -22.05
CA ASP A 76 -2.57 16.05 -22.19
C ASP A 76 -2.18 16.68 -23.55
N ALA A 77 -1.00 16.34 -24.08
CA ALA A 77 -0.49 16.88 -25.34
C ALA A 77 -1.39 16.62 -26.57
N SER A 78 -2.27 15.62 -26.54
CA SER A 78 -3.17 15.33 -27.67
C SER A 78 -4.07 16.51 -28.02
N LEU A 79 -4.43 17.33 -27.04
CA LEU A 79 -5.21 18.54 -27.25
C LEU A 79 -4.43 19.61 -28.03
N CYS A 80 -3.15 19.75 -27.68
CA CYS A 80 -2.23 20.71 -28.30
C CYS A 80 -1.91 20.31 -29.74
N TYR A 81 -1.75 19.01 -29.99
CA TYR A 81 -1.37 18.47 -31.31
C TYR A 81 -2.46 18.58 -32.38
N ARG A 82 -3.67 19.02 -32.01
CA ARG A 82 -4.72 19.37 -32.97
C ARG A 82 -4.37 20.62 -33.79
N CYS A 83 -3.46 21.46 -33.28
CA CYS A 83 -2.99 22.67 -33.96
C CYS A 83 -1.45 22.70 -34.09
N HIS A 84 -0.71 22.17 -33.13
CA HIS A 84 0.76 22.08 -33.18
C HIS A 84 1.18 20.71 -33.68
N LYS A 85 1.62 20.57 -34.94
CA LYS A 85 1.96 19.22 -35.44
C LYS A 85 3.14 18.66 -34.66
N LYS A 86 3.03 17.40 -34.27
CA LYS A 86 4.04 16.71 -33.46
C LYS A 86 5.38 16.64 -34.21
N GLU A 87 5.31 16.49 -35.52
CA GLU A 87 6.45 16.42 -36.44
C GLU A 87 7.22 17.76 -36.52
N ASP A 88 6.58 18.88 -36.20
CA ASP A 88 7.22 20.20 -36.23
C ASP A 88 8.11 20.46 -35.00
N VAL A 89 7.91 19.69 -33.92
CA VAL A 89 8.58 19.89 -32.62
C VAL A 89 9.40 18.69 -32.16
N GLU A 90 9.26 17.53 -32.80
CA GLU A 90 10.03 16.33 -32.50
C GLU A 90 11.21 16.12 -33.46
N ASN A 91 12.32 15.63 -32.92
CA ASN A 91 13.52 15.30 -33.66
C ASN A 91 14.22 14.10 -33.02
N LYS A 92 15.43 13.75 -33.48
CA LYS A 92 16.18 12.56 -33.01
C LYS A 92 16.36 12.55 -31.50
N PHE A 93 16.71 13.70 -30.91
CA PHE A 93 16.82 13.88 -29.47
C PHE A 93 15.68 14.78 -29.02
N THR A 94 14.70 14.19 -28.32
CA THR A 94 13.54 14.91 -27.80
C THR A 94 13.68 15.13 -26.30
N HIS A 95 13.46 16.36 -25.86
CA HIS A 95 13.50 16.74 -24.46
C HIS A 95 12.39 16.02 -23.67
N THR A 96 12.70 15.63 -22.42
CA THR A 96 11.84 14.74 -21.63
C THR A 96 10.40 15.24 -21.43
N PRO A 97 10.15 16.54 -21.12
CA PRO A 97 8.78 17.04 -20.99
C PRO A 97 7.96 16.87 -22.27
N LEU A 98 8.55 17.14 -23.44
CA LEU A 98 7.89 16.95 -24.72
C LEU A 98 7.59 15.47 -24.99
N LYS A 99 8.56 14.57 -24.73
CA LYS A 99 8.40 13.13 -24.89
C LYS A 99 7.24 12.56 -24.05
N LYS A 100 7.00 13.14 -22.87
CA LYS A 100 5.91 12.77 -21.96
C LYS A 100 4.58 13.47 -22.27
N GLY A 101 4.58 14.48 -23.15
CA GLY A 101 3.40 15.29 -23.44
C GLY A 101 3.05 16.31 -22.33
N GLU A 102 4.02 16.69 -21.50
CA GLU A 102 3.84 17.61 -20.36
C GLU A 102 3.96 19.08 -20.79
N CYS A 103 3.25 19.49 -21.85
CA CYS A 103 3.39 20.84 -22.46
C CYS A 103 3.13 21.97 -21.46
N LEU A 104 2.16 21.78 -20.55
CA LEU A 104 1.72 22.78 -19.59
C LEU A 104 2.73 23.03 -18.44
N SER A 105 3.79 22.22 -18.35
CA SER A 105 4.89 22.51 -17.42
C SER A 105 5.70 23.75 -17.84
N CYS A 106 5.69 24.05 -19.14
CA CYS A 106 6.44 25.16 -19.73
C CYS A 106 5.54 26.20 -20.39
N HIS A 107 4.38 25.81 -20.90
CA HIS A 107 3.45 26.71 -21.61
C HIS A 107 2.19 26.99 -20.80
N ASP A 108 1.77 28.26 -20.82
CA ASP A 108 0.42 28.65 -20.43
C ASP A 108 -0.50 28.58 -21.68
N PRO A 109 -1.61 27.83 -21.62
CA PRO A 109 -2.48 27.64 -22.78
C PRO A 109 -3.37 28.85 -23.09
N HIS A 110 -3.42 29.85 -22.20
CA HIS A 110 -4.27 31.04 -22.32
C HIS A 110 -3.47 32.31 -22.55
N SER A 111 -2.58 32.67 -21.62
CA SER A 111 -1.90 33.97 -21.60
C SER A 111 -0.64 33.98 -20.76
N SER A 112 0.34 34.76 -21.21
CA SER A 112 1.56 35.00 -20.44
C SER A 112 2.30 36.23 -20.94
N PRO A 113 3.02 36.95 -20.08
CA PRO A 113 3.85 38.09 -20.51
C PRO A 113 5.09 37.65 -21.31
N TYR A 114 5.39 36.35 -21.35
CA TYR A 114 6.60 35.80 -21.95
C TYR A 114 6.37 35.35 -23.40
N ARG A 115 7.45 35.36 -24.20
CA ARG A 115 7.43 34.89 -25.61
C ARG A 115 6.96 33.44 -25.67
N ALA A 116 6.19 33.09 -26.71
CA ALA A 116 5.61 31.76 -26.90
C ALA A 116 4.70 31.30 -25.75
N VAL A 117 4.14 32.25 -25.00
CA VAL A 117 3.16 32.03 -23.93
C VAL A 117 3.68 31.02 -22.90
N THR A 118 4.93 31.16 -22.48
CA THR A 118 5.55 30.27 -21.50
C THR A 118 5.16 30.64 -20.07
N THR A 119 5.25 29.73 -19.10
CA THR A 119 4.91 30.02 -17.70
C THR A 119 5.94 30.93 -17.00
N LYS A 120 7.18 30.98 -17.52
CA LYS A 120 8.30 31.82 -17.07
C LYS A 120 9.13 32.30 -18.25
N GLY A 121 9.92 33.36 -18.06
CA GLY A 121 10.79 33.93 -19.08
C GLY A 121 12.26 33.53 -18.95
N GLY A 122 12.95 33.37 -20.09
CA GLY A 122 14.39 33.11 -20.15
C GLY A 122 14.82 31.85 -19.38
N ASN A 123 15.97 31.92 -18.71
CA ASN A 123 16.55 30.78 -17.99
C ASN A 123 15.68 30.28 -16.83
N GLU A 124 14.82 31.13 -16.28
CA GLU A 124 13.90 30.78 -15.20
C GLU A 124 12.93 29.66 -15.56
N LEU A 125 12.57 29.57 -16.84
CA LEU A 125 11.74 28.48 -17.35
C LEU A 125 12.46 27.13 -17.23
N CYS A 126 13.74 27.10 -17.60
CA CYS A 126 14.57 25.89 -17.52
C CYS A 126 14.80 25.48 -16.06
N TYR A 127 14.95 26.45 -15.15
CA TYR A 127 15.20 26.20 -13.74
C TYR A 127 14.02 25.61 -12.96
N ASN A 128 12.85 25.49 -13.57
CA ASN A 128 11.74 24.72 -13.01
C ASN A 128 12.11 23.25 -12.80
N CYS A 129 12.95 22.70 -13.69
CA CYS A 129 13.36 21.30 -13.67
C CYS A 129 14.87 21.12 -13.51
N HIS A 130 15.68 22.07 -14.02
CA HIS A 130 17.13 22.01 -13.95
C HIS A 130 17.65 22.81 -12.73
N PRO A 131 18.31 22.17 -11.74
CA PRO A 131 18.75 22.88 -10.54
C PRO A 131 19.73 24.02 -10.88
N ARG A 132 19.43 25.24 -10.44
CA ARG A 132 20.28 26.43 -10.67
C ARG A 132 21.74 26.23 -10.26
N LYS A 133 21.97 25.50 -9.17
CA LYS A 133 23.30 25.18 -8.64
C LYS A 133 24.19 24.47 -9.66
N ASP A 134 23.61 23.77 -10.64
CA ASP A 134 24.34 23.04 -11.69
C ASP A 134 24.83 23.95 -12.82
N PHE A 135 24.53 25.25 -12.74
CA PHE A 135 24.99 26.30 -13.67
C PHE A 135 25.72 27.43 -12.94
N GLN A 136 26.00 27.24 -11.65
CA GLN A 136 26.66 28.21 -10.79
C GLN A 136 27.98 27.63 -10.28
N GLY A 137 29.03 28.43 -10.31
CA GLY A 137 30.34 28.02 -9.81
C GLY A 137 31.34 29.16 -9.83
N LYS A 138 32.62 28.83 -9.58
CA LYS A 138 33.69 29.83 -9.52
C LYS A 138 33.89 30.54 -10.85
N THR A 139 33.90 29.78 -11.93
CA THR A 139 34.00 30.30 -13.29
C THR A 139 32.75 29.87 -14.04
N VAL A 140 31.87 30.82 -14.34
CA VAL A 140 30.65 30.59 -15.14
C VAL A 140 30.90 31.09 -16.57
N HIS A 141 30.43 30.32 -17.54
CA HIS A 141 30.53 30.70 -18.94
C HIS A 141 29.56 31.85 -19.24
N LYS A 142 30.09 32.99 -19.69
CA LYS A 142 29.31 34.18 -20.07
C LYS A 142 28.23 33.92 -21.12
N ALA A 143 28.31 32.82 -21.88
CA ALA A 143 27.26 32.44 -22.82
C ALA A 143 25.91 32.24 -22.13
N ILE A 144 25.88 31.82 -20.86
CA ILE A 144 24.65 31.62 -20.09
C ILE A 144 23.85 32.92 -19.93
N ASP A 145 24.52 34.08 -19.89
CA ASP A 145 23.88 35.38 -19.79
C ASP A 145 23.04 35.72 -21.04
N LYS A 146 23.31 35.06 -22.17
CA LYS A 146 22.52 35.17 -23.42
C LYS A 146 21.28 34.28 -23.43
N GLY A 147 21.09 33.44 -22.42
CA GLY A 147 19.99 32.49 -22.33
C GLY A 147 20.41 31.03 -22.63
N CYS A 148 19.80 30.05 -21.97
CA CYS A 148 20.03 28.62 -22.23
C CYS A 148 19.67 28.25 -23.67
N ASP A 149 18.67 28.91 -24.22
CA ASP A 149 18.22 28.76 -25.61
C ASP A 149 19.18 29.40 -26.62
N SER A 150 20.29 30.01 -26.20
CA SER A 150 21.36 30.40 -27.13
C SER A 150 22.12 29.20 -27.69
N CYS A 151 22.26 28.12 -26.90
CA CYS A 151 22.95 26.89 -27.29
C CYS A 151 22.02 25.67 -27.36
N HIS A 152 20.91 25.67 -26.62
CA HIS A 152 19.98 24.56 -26.56
C HIS A 152 18.67 24.83 -27.32
N GLU A 153 18.07 23.77 -27.85
CA GLU A 153 16.69 23.74 -28.33
C GLU A 153 15.77 23.20 -27.21
N PRO A 154 14.79 23.98 -26.71
CA PRO A 154 13.96 23.57 -25.57
C PRO A 154 13.08 22.33 -25.79
N HIS A 155 12.78 22.01 -27.06
CA HIS A 155 11.89 20.92 -27.45
C HIS A 155 12.65 19.68 -27.90
N SER A 156 13.41 19.79 -29.00
CA SER A 156 14.15 18.68 -29.57
C SER A 156 15.25 19.20 -30.50
N SER A 157 16.24 18.34 -30.79
CA SER A 157 17.29 18.62 -31.76
C SER A 157 17.76 17.37 -32.49
N LYS A 158 18.48 17.59 -33.60
CA LYS A 158 19.29 16.57 -34.28
C LYS A 158 20.52 16.15 -33.47
N TYR A 159 20.95 16.99 -32.51
CA TYR A 159 22.16 16.80 -31.72
C TYR A 159 21.85 16.39 -30.27
N SER A 160 22.76 15.62 -29.65
CA SER A 160 22.62 15.17 -28.28
C SER A 160 22.53 16.36 -27.31
N TYR A 161 21.93 16.13 -26.13
CA TYR A 161 21.68 17.17 -25.13
C TYR A 161 20.84 18.36 -25.63
N ASN A 162 20.08 18.15 -26.72
CA ASN A 162 19.28 19.16 -27.39
C ASN A 162 20.09 20.41 -27.78
N LEU A 163 21.32 20.25 -28.28
CA LEU A 163 22.13 21.38 -28.76
C LEU A 163 21.64 21.88 -30.12
N LYS A 164 21.78 23.18 -30.42
CA LYS A 164 21.38 23.76 -31.71
C LYS A 164 22.21 23.30 -32.91
N ASP A 165 23.50 23.06 -32.66
CA ASP A 165 24.43 22.51 -33.63
C ASP A 165 25.36 21.50 -32.94
N ASP A 166 26.32 20.94 -33.68
CA ASP A 166 27.43 20.18 -33.10
C ASP A 166 28.14 21.00 -32.00
N GLY A 167 28.51 20.35 -30.90
CA GLY A 167 29.05 21.03 -29.72
C GLY A 167 30.28 21.89 -30.03
N ASN A 168 31.19 21.39 -30.85
CA ASN A 168 32.39 22.15 -31.23
C ASN A 168 32.06 23.31 -32.14
N ARG A 169 31.09 23.12 -33.05
CA ARG A 169 30.62 24.17 -33.94
C ARG A 169 30.04 25.36 -33.17
N LEU A 170 29.21 25.08 -32.15
CA LEU A 170 28.67 26.11 -31.27
C LEU A 170 29.76 26.89 -30.52
N CYS A 171 30.85 26.22 -30.13
CA CYS A 171 31.99 26.89 -29.52
C CYS A 171 32.67 27.85 -30.51
N VAL A 172 32.94 27.41 -31.74
CA VAL A 172 33.69 28.22 -32.71
C VAL A 172 32.90 29.37 -33.32
N ASP A 173 31.57 29.36 -33.20
CA ASP A 173 30.73 30.51 -33.56
C ASP A 173 31.01 31.74 -32.67
N CYS A 174 31.58 31.54 -31.48
CA CYS A 174 31.99 32.61 -30.57
C CYS A 174 33.50 32.64 -30.28
N HIS A 175 34.21 31.51 -30.41
CA HIS A 175 35.62 31.38 -30.10
C HIS A 175 36.44 31.11 -31.36
N ASP A 176 37.35 32.01 -31.73
CA ASP A 176 38.27 31.78 -32.85
C ASP A 176 39.46 30.88 -32.43
N PRO A 177 39.50 29.59 -32.84
CA PRO A 177 40.58 28.68 -32.48
C PRO A 177 41.88 28.97 -33.24
N THR A 178 41.83 29.83 -34.25
CA THR A 178 42.99 30.21 -35.07
C THR A 178 43.74 31.41 -34.48
N SER A 179 43.10 32.18 -33.59
CA SER A 179 43.67 33.36 -32.98
C SER A 179 44.95 33.07 -32.17
N GLY A 180 45.90 34.01 -32.19
CA GLY A 180 47.15 33.89 -31.43
C GLY A 180 46.94 33.85 -29.92
N THR A 181 45.91 34.53 -29.41
CA THR A 181 45.50 34.51 -28.00
C THR A 181 44.96 33.15 -27.58
N PHE A 182 44.15 32.50 -28.43
CA PHE A 182 43.67 31.14 -28.19
C PHE A 182 44.83 30.15 -28.14
N ARG A 183 45.75 30.20 -29.12
CA ARG A 183 46.93 29.31 -29.14
C ARG A 183 47.81 29.47 -27.90
N LYS A 184 48.08 30.71 -27.48
CA LYS A 184 48.86 30.98 -26.25
C LYS A 184 48.17 30.42 -25.00
N SER A 185 46.83 30.48 -24.94
CA SER A 185 46.04 29.93 -23.83
C SER A 185 46.11 28.39 -23.76
N HIS A 186 46.39 27.74 -24.88
CA HIS A 186 46.64 26.30 -25.00
C HIS A 186 48.14 25.98 -25.08
N PHE A 187 48.99 26.83 -24.51
CA PHE A 187 50.44 26.63 -24.41
C PHE A 187 51.12 26.40 -25.77
N ASN A 188 50.59 27.04 -26.81
CA ASN A 188 50.99 26.93 -28.21
C ASN A 188 50.74 25.56 -28.87
N TYR A 189 50.07 24.63 -28.19
CA TYR A 189 49.60 23.40 -28.83
C TYR A 189 48.41 23.71 -29.76
N LYS A 190 48.47 23.14 -30.97
CA LYS A 190 47.42 23.32 -31.99
C LYS A 190 46.27 22.35 -31.74
N VAL A 191 45.29 22.80 -30.94
CA VAL A 191 44.09 22.02 -30.59
C VAL A 191 42.86 22.39 -31.43
N ALA A 192 43.03 23.22 -32.47
CA ALA A 192 41.96 23.55 -33.40
C ALA A 192 41.46 22.28 -34.11
N GLY A 193 40.15 22.01 -34.04
CA GLY A 193 39.54 20.78 -34.56
C GLY A 193 39.49 19.61 -33.59
N SER A 194 40.04 19.76 -32.36
CA SER A 194 39.81 18.81 -31.27
C SER A 194 38.41 18.99 -30.66
N ASP A 195 37.94 17.98 -29.92
CA ASP A 195 36.70 18.07 -29.17
C ASP A 195 36.86 18.99 -27.95
N CYS A 196 36.31 20.20 -28.04
CA CYS A 196 36.36 21.22 -26.99
C CYS A 196 35.71 20.71 -25.70
N LEU A 197 34.64 19.92 -25.82
CA LEU A 197 33.87 19.41 -24.69
C LEU A 197 34.56 18.25 -23.96
N SER A 198 35.60 17.66 -24.54
CA SER A 198 36.42 16.66 -23.86
C SER A 198 37.15 17.24 -22.65
N CYS A 199 37.66 18.49 -22.77
CA CYS A 199 38.43 19.14 -21.71
C CYS A 199 37.67 20.27 -21.00
N HIS A 200 36.73 20.94 -21.68
CA HIS A 200 36.01 22.09 -21.15
C HIS A 200 34.57 21.75 -20.72
N ALA A 201 34.17 22.32 -19.58
CA ALA A 201 32.79 22.33 -19.13
C ALA A 201 32.08 23.56 -19.73
N PRO A 202 31.04 23.39 -20.56
CA PRO A 202 30.44 24.48 -21.34
C PRO A 202 29.64 25.48 -20.49
N HIS A 203 29.28 25.12 -19.26
CA HIS A 203 28.46 25.97 -18.37
C HIS A 203 29.27 26.63 -17.27
N PHE A 204 29.98 25.82 -16.49
CA PHE A 204 30.80 26.33 -15.39
C PHE A 204 31.90 25.32 -15.04
N SER A 205 32.96 25.79 -14.40
CA SER A 205 33.89 24.91 -13.71
C SER A 205 34.46 25.52 -12.43
N LYS A 206 35.05 24.68 -11.57
CA LYS A 206 35.79 25.13 -10.39
C LYS A 206 37.16 25.71 -10.74
N GLY A 207 37.71 25.33 -11.89
CA GLY A 207 38.99 25.80 -12.40
C GLY A 207 38.92 27.21 -12.98
N LYS A 208 40.08 27.74 -13.38
CA LYS A 208 40.13 28.90 -14.29
C LYS A 208 39.84 28.40 -15.71
N THR A 209 39.33 29.27 -16.59
CA THR A 209 39.13 29.00 -18.03
C THR A 209 38.26 27.78 -18.38
N LEU A 210 37.27 27.44 -17.53
CA LEU A 210 36.26 26.41 -17.78
C LEU A 210 36.79 24.98 -18.04
N VAL A 211 38.05 24.68 -17.70
CA VAL A 211 38.54 23.29 -17.72
C VAL A 211 37.75 22.46 -16.71
N ARG A 212 37.43 21.20 -17.06
CA ARG A 212 36.69 20.25 -16.21
C ARG A 212 37.35 20.07 -14.83
N ASN A 213 36.55 19.60 -13.86
CA ASN A 213 36.87 19.77 -12.44
C ASN A 213 38.02 18.91 -11.91
N PHE A 214 38.18 17.70 -12.42
CA PHE A 214 39.26 16.77 -12.07
C PHE A 214 40.29 16.81 -13.18
N VAL A 215 41.53 17.12 -12.83
CA VAL A 215 42.60 17.35 -13.79
C VAL A 215 43.75 16.44 -13.43
N HIS A 216 44.21 15.69 -14.43
CA HIS A 216 45.39 14.87 -14.30
C HIS A 216 46.63 15.77 -14.14
N LYS A 217 47.49 15.43 -13.18
CA LYS A 217 48.55 16.31 -12.69
C LYS A 217 49.47 16.87 -13.80
N PRO A 218 50.01 16.09 -14.75
CA PRO A 218 50.83 16.64 -15.84
C PRO A 218 50.12 17.70 -16.68
N PHE A 219 48.81 17.53 -16.92
CA PHE A 219 48.01 18.51 -17.63
C PHE A 219 47.81 19.79 -16.79
N GLY A 220 47.48 19.64 -15.51
CA GLY A 220 47.32 20.77 -14.57
C GLY A 220 48.60 21.59 -14.35
N ASP A 221 49.74 20.90 -14.28
CA ASP A 221 51.06 21.49 -14.10
C ASP A 221 51.65 22.01 -15.43
N ARG A 222 50.96 21.78 -16.56
CA ARG A 222 51.34 22.23 -17.91
C ARG A 222 52.65 21.59 -18.40
N THR A 223 52.96 20.39 -17.92
CA THR A 223 54.14 19.61 -18.33
C THR A 223 53.81 18.73 -19.55
N CYS A 224 53.18 19.32 -20.57
CA CYS A 224 52.68 18.60 -21.75
C CYS A 224 53.75 17.74 -22.42
N THR A 225 55.02 18.17 -22.38
CA THR A 225 56.17 17.47 -22.97
C THR A 225 56.57 16.19 -22.24
N GLU A 226 56.01 15.89 -21.06
CA GLU A 226 56.17 14.60 -20.40
C GLU A 226 55.42 13.50 -21.16
N CYS A 227 54.28 13.84 -21.76
CA CYS A 227 53.43 12.90 -22.49
C CYS A 227 53.48 13.07 -24.00
N HIS A 228 53.49 14.32 -24.47
CA HIS A 228 53.43 14.69 -25.89
C HIS A 228 54.77 15.22 -26.41
N ASN A 229 54.88 15.32 -27.74
CA ASN A 229 55.96 16.06 -28.37
C ASN A 229 55.88 17.56 -28.03
N ARG A 230 56.95 18.30 -28.33
CA ARG A 230 56.96 19.75 -28.15
C ARG A 230 55.98 20.45 -29.10
N ALA A 231 55.44 21.59 -28.66
CA ALA A 231 54.48 22.41 -29.41
C ALA A 231 54.97 22.87 -30.80
N ASP A 232 56.29 23.02 -30.97
CA ASP A 232 56.97 23.44 -32.20
C ASP A 232 57.29 22.28 -33.17
N SER A 233 57.03 21.04 -32.77
CA SER A 233 57.29 19.85 -33.60
C SER A 233 56.31 19.69 -34.76
N LYS A 234 56.62 18.79 -35.71
CA LYS A 234 55.71 18.44 -36.81
C LYS A 234 54.43 17.77 -36.33
N GLU A 235 54.51 17.01 -35.23
CA GLU A 235 53.38 16.28 -34.64
C GLU A 235 53.26 16.59 -33.12
N PRO A 236 52.86 17.80 -32.71
CA PRO A 236 52.88 18.22 -31.31
C PRO A 236 52.04 17.36 -30.38
N LEU A 237 50.87 16.90 -30.83
CA LEU A 237 49.93 16.13 -30.01
C LEU A 237 50.22 14.62 -30.00
N LYS A 238 51.21 14.14 -30.75
CA LYS A 238 51.61 12.75 -30.71
C LYS A 238 52.29 12.45 -29.37
N THR A 239 51.96 11.31 -28.77
CA THR A 239 52.58 10.88 -27.52
C THR A 239 54.01 10.41 -27.72
N ARG A 240 54.85 10.58 -26.70
CA ARG A 240 56.27 10.18 -26.74
C ARG A 240 56.47 8.68 -26.62
N ILE A 241 55.55 8.00 -25.94
CA ILE A 241 55.50 6.55 -25.76
C ILE A 241 54.11 6.09 -26.17
N GLU A 242 54.02 4.93 -26.82
CA GLU A 242 52.75 4.37 -27.27
C GLU A 242 52.02 3.59 -26.18
N GLY A 243 50.69 3.70 -26.17
CA GLY A 243 49.80 2.92 -25.31
C GLY A 243 50.02 3.11 -23.80
N SER A 244 49.71 2.08 -23.03
CA SER A 244 49.79 2.12 -21.56
C SER A 244 51.22 2.21 -21.01
N GLN A 245 52.25 1.93 -21.81
CA GLN A 245 53.64 2.09 -21.37
C GLN A 245 53.96 3.54 -21.00
N LEU A 246 53.30 4.51 -21.66
CA LEU A 246 53.39 5.90 -21.27
C LEU A 246 52.90 6.10 -19.84
N CYS A 247 51.73 5.57 -19.50
CA CYS A 247 51.13 5.69 -18.18
C CYS A 247 52.01 5.01 -17.11
N TYR A 248 52.52 3.81 -17.41
CA TYR A 248 53.36 3.05 -16.49
C TYR A 248 54.75 3.64 -16.29
N SER A 249 55.20 4.59 -17.12
CA SER A 249 56.44 5.34 -16.86
C SER A 249 56.40 6.11 -15.53
N CYS A 250 55.21 6.55 -15.11
CA CYS A 250 54.94 7.21 -13.83
C CYS A 250 54.19 6.29 -12.85
N HIS A 251 53.24 5.50 -13.32
CA HIS A 251 52.43 4.59 -12.49
C HIS A 251 53.02 3.17 -12.40
N LYS A 252 54.32 3.06 -12.13
CA LYS A 252 55.09 1.80 -12.20
C LYS A 252 54.51 0.69 -11.31
N ASP A 253 54.07 1.05 -10.11
CA ASP A 253 53.59 0.09 -9.11
C ASP A 253 52.23 -0.51 -9.48
N LEU A 254 51.44 0.19 -10.31
CA LEU A 254 50.11 -0.26 -10.69
C LEU A 254 50.16 -1.54 -11.53
N LYS A 255 51.05 -1.61 -12.52
CA LYS A 255 51.13 -2.77 -13.43
C LYS A 255 51.36 -4.07 -12.67
N ALA A 256 52.38 -4.09 -11.80
CA ALA A 256 52.69 -5.26 -10.99
C ALA A 256 51.58 -5.58 -9.99
N SER A 257 50.88 -4.57 -9.46
CA SER A 257 49.76 -4.79 -8.54
C SER A 257 48.58 -5.47 -9.23
N PHE A 258 48.30 -5.14 -10.50
CA PHE A 258 47.17 -5.70 -11.22
C PHE A 258 47.42 -7.13 -11.66
N ASP A 259 48.60 -7.39 -12.21
CA ASP A 259 48.99 -8.70 -12.78
C ASP A 259 49.14 -9.79 -11.70
N LYS A 260 49.33 -9.41 -10.42
CA LYS A 260 49.46 -10.34 -9.29
C LYS A 260 48.13 -10.91 -8.79
N ARG A 261 47.01 -10.26 -9.11
CA ARG A 261 45.68 -10.69 -8.64
C ARG A 261 45.09 -11.77 -9.54
N ARG A 262 44.25 -12.62 -8.96
CA ARG A 262 43.71 -13.80 -9.67
C ARG A 262 42.87 -13.48 -10.91
N PHE A 263 42.04 -12.45 -10.84
CA PHE A 263 41.14 -12.05 -11.92
C PHE A 263 41.50 -10.66 -12.42
N VAL A 264 41.91 -10.56 -13.68
CA VAL A 264 42.23 -9.29 -14.34
C VAL A 264 41.09 -8.90 -15.27
N HIS A 265 40.59 -7.67 -15.12
CA HIS A 265 39.50 -7.13 -15.91
C HIS A 265 40.00 -6.71 -17.29
N LYS A 266 39.36 -7.17 -18.36
CA LYS A 266 39.64 -6.63 -19.71
C LYS A 266 38.71 -5.42 -19.92
N PRO A 267 39.22 -4.27 -20.39
CA PRO A 267 40.44 -4.08 -21.19
C PRO A 267 41.63 -3.45 -20.43
N LEU A 268 42.03 -4.00 -19.27
CA LEU A 268 43.23 -3.50 -18.57
C LEU A 268 44.44 -3.42 -19.52
N GLY A 269 45.07 -2.26 -19.56
CA GLY A 269 46.13 -1.92 -20.53
C GLY A 269 45.70 -0.90 -21.60
N GLU A 270 44.40 -0.64 -21.73
CA GLU A 270 43.83 0.43 -22.57
C GLU A 270 43.24 1.54 -21.69
N CYS A 271 44.10 2.16 -20.86
CA CYS A 271 43.70 3.10 -19.80
C CYS A 271 42.75 4.21 -20.29
N THR A 272 42.96 4.71 -21.51
CA THR A 272 42.21 5.83 -22.09
C THR A 272 40.79 5.47 -22.53
N LYS A 273 40.40 4.19 -22.53
CA LYS A 273 39.00 3.78 -22.72
C LYS A 273 38.13 4.12 -21.51
N CYS A 274 38.74 4.25 -20.34
CA CYS A 274 38.05 4.46 -19.08
C CYS A 274 38.46 5.79 -18.41
N HIS A 275 39.71 6.22 -18.58
CA HIS A 275 40.27 7.41 -17.98
C HIS A 275 40.62 8.47 -19.02
N ASP A 276 40.32 9.73 -18.74
CA ASP A 276 40.82 10.87 -19.48
C ASP A 276 42.18 11.29 -18.88
N PRO A 277 43.29 11.26 -19.65
CA PRO A 277 44.61 11.61 -19.14
C PRO A 277 44.83 13.13 -18.98
N HIS A 278 43.82 13.95 -19.26
CA HIS A 278 43.86 15.40 -19.12
C HIS A 278 42.89 15.89 -18.06
N ALA A 279 41.58 15.75 -18.28
CA ALA A 279 40.56 16.28 -17.38
C ALA A 279 39.19 15.60 -17.54
N SER A 280 38.44 15.51 -16.44
CA SER A 280 37.06 15.02 -16.43
C SER A 280 36.21 15.71 -15.36
N ASP A 281 34.89 15.58 -15.46
CA ASP A 281 33.97 15.93 -14.39
C ASP A 281 33.84 14.81 -13.33
N GLN A 282 34.42 13.65 -13.58
CA GLN A 282 34.36 12.48 -12.71
C GLN A 282 35.66 12.30 -11.92
N ARG A 283 35.56 11.83 -10.67
CA ARG A 283 36.71 11.47 -9.84
C ARG A 283 37.52 10.37 -10.52
N TYR A 284 38.84 10.36 -10.30
CA TYR A 284 39.78 9.45 -10.98
C TYR A 284 39.80 9.65 -12.49
N GLU A 285 39.39 10.84 -12.92
CA GLU A 285 39.40 11.28 -14.31
C GLU A 285 38.65 10.32 -15.25
N LEU A 286 37.55 9.70 -14.80
CA LEU A 286 36.80 8.77 -15.66
C LEU A 286 36.17 9.50 -16.86
N VAL A 287 36.22 8.92 -18.06
CA VAL A 287 35.69 9.54 -19.30
C VAL A 287 34.17 9.77 -19.27
N SER A 288 33.45 9.06 -18.39
CA SER A 288 32.03 9.26 -18.15
C SER A 288 31.66 8.79 -16.74
N ARG A 289 30.43 9.06 -16.31
CA ARG A 289 29.94 8.61 -15.00
C ARG A 289 30.07 7.10 -14.88
N GLU A 290 30.48 6.63 -13.71
CA GLU A 290 30.95 5.27 -13.48
C GLU A 290 30.01 4.17 -14.00
N ASP A 291 28.71 4.23 -13.69
CA ASP A 291 27.74 3.27 -14.19
C ASP A 291 27.60 3.29 -15.71
N THR A 292 27.64 4.47 -16.32
CA THR A 292 27.53 4.67 -17.76
C THR A 292 28.76 4.07 -18.45
N LEU A 293 29.94 4.26 -17.85
CA LEU A 293 31.18 3.65 -18.29
C LEU A 293 31.14 2.11 -18.17
N CYS A 294 30.73 1.57 -17.01
CA CYS A 294 30.63 0.13 -16.85
C CYS A 294 29.64 -0.47 -17.85
N TYR A 295 28.46 0.13 -18.02
CA TYR A 295 27.42 -0.39 -18.89
C TYR A 295 27.65 -0.17 -20.38
N SER A 296 28.63 0.65 -20.79
CA SER A 296 29.00 0.73 -22.22
C SER A 296 29.57 -0.59 -22.73
N CYS A 297 30.08 -1.45 -21.82
CA CYS A 297 30.52 -2.81 -22.14
C CYS A 297 29.65 -3.88 -21.47
N HIS A 298 29.04 -3.59 -20.31
CA HIS A 298 28.23 -4.55 -19.53
C HIS A 298 26.72 -4.33 -19.72
N GLU A 299 26.27 -4.12 -20.96
CA GLU A 299 24.87 -3.80 -21.28
C GLU A 299 23.88 -4.88 -20.80
N ASP A 300 24.27 -6.15 -20.86
CA ASP A 300 23.43 -7.26 -20.39
C ASP A 300 23.20 -7.21 -18.87
N SER A 301 24.20 -6.78 -18.10
CA SER A 301 24.05 -6.56 -16.66
C SER A 301 23.06 -5.43 -16.40
N LYS A 302 23.16 -4.32 -17.14
CA LYS A 302 22.21 -3.20 -17.06
C LYS A 302 20.76 -3.67 -17.23
N LYS A 303 20.50 -4.51 -18.24
CA LYS A 303 19.17 -5.06 -18.51
C LYS A 303 18.68 -5.95 -17.37
N LYS A 304 19.54 -6.83 -16.85
CA LYS A 304 19.19 -7.76 -15.74
C LYS A 304 18.96 -7.04 -14.41
N GLN A 305 19.65 -5.92 -14.20
CA GLN A 305 19.62 -5.13 -12.97
C GLN A 305 18.53 -4.03 -13.01
N ALA A 306 17.90 -3.80 -14.17
CA ALA A 306 16.81 -2.85 -14.35
C ALA A 306 15.47 -3.36 -13.79
N ARG A 307 15.46 -3.75 -12.50
CA ARG A 307 14.27 -4.25 -11.79
C ARG A 307 13.64 -3.17 -10.90
N LYS A 308 12.41 -3.41 -10.44
CA LYS A 308 11.60 -2.45 -9.69
C LYS A 308 12.29 -1.88 -8.44
N TYR A 309 12.90 -2.72 -7.63
CA TYR A 309 13.62 -2.32 -6.42
C TYR A 309 15.12 -2.49 -6.65
N MET A 310 15.85 -1.38 -6.58
CA MET A 310 17.30 -1.34 -6.76
C MET A 310 17.98 -1.06 -5.43
N HIS A 311 19.09 -1.74 -5.19
CA HIS A 311 19.98 -1.46 -4.08
C HIS A 311 20.62 -0.08 -4.25
N THR A 312 20.80 0.66 -3.16
CA THR A 312 21.23 2.08 -3.20
C THR A 312 22.51 2.31 -4.02
N PRO A 313 23.61 1.55 -3.85
CA PRO A 313 24.82 1.74 -4.64
C PRO A 313 24.60 1.58 -6.14
N LEU A 314 23.74 0.63 -6.55
CA LEU A 314 23.38 0.45 -7.95
C LEU A 314 22.60 1.66 -8.49
N LYS A 315 21.61 2.13 -7.71
CA LYS A 315 20.77 3.29 -8.07
C LYS A 315 21.59 4.57 -8.22
N GLU A 316 22.61 4.73 -7.40
CA GLU A 316 23.54 5.87 -7.43
C GLU A 316 24.66 5.70 -8.48
N GLY A 317 24.80 4.50 -9.06
CA GLY A 317 25.79 4.19 -10.07
C GLY A 317 27.22 3.98 -9.54
N GLN A 318 27.35 3.53 -8.29
CA GLN A 318 28.62 3.34 -7.58
C GLN A 318 29.05 1.85 -7.60
N CYS A 319 29.35 1.33 -8.79
CA CYS A 319 29.74 -0.08 -9.00
C CYS A 319 30.98 -0.47 -8.18
N SER A 320 31.94 0.43 -8.10
CA SER A 320 33.25 0.31 -7.48
C SER A 320 33.19 0.41 -5.95
N GLY A 321 32.01 0.68 -5.38
CA GLY A 321 31.78 0.51 -3.95
C GLY A 321 31.97 -0.95 -3.52
N CYS A 322 31.53 -1.89 -4.38
CA CYS A 322 31.60 -3.32 -4.12
C CYS A 322 32.57 -4.06 -5.05
N HIS A 323 32.76 -3.54 -6.28
CA HIS A 323 33.60 -4.15 -7.29
C HIS A 323 34.98 -3.49 -7.41
N GLU A 324 35.98 -4.24 -7.86
CA GLU A 324 37.31 -3.80 -8.24
C GLU A 324 37.40 -3.68 -9.78
N PRO A 325 37.41 -2.47 -10.35
CA PRO A 325 37.32 -2.29 -11.79
C PRO A 325 38.50 -2.83 -12.61
N HIS A 326 39.66 -3.06 -11.97
CA HIS A 326 40.90 -3.43 -12.65
C HIS A 326 41.26 -4.91 -12.44
N SER A 327 41.36 -5.34 -11.19
CA SER A 327 41.62 -6.74 -10.85
C SER A 327 41.25 -7.07 -9.41
N ALA A 328 40.88 -8.33 -9.16
CA ALA A 328 40.46 -8.81 -7.86
C ALA A 328 40.93 -10.25 -7.62
N ASP A 329 40.99 -10.67 -6.35
CA ASP A 329 41.25 -12.06 -5.99
C ASP A 329 39.97 -12.89 -5.87
N ILE A 330 38.83 -12.22 -5.74
CA ILE A 330 37.50 -12.81 -5.66
C ILE A 330 36.83 -12.71 -7.01
N ASP A 331 36.06 -13.74 -7.38
CA ASP A 331 35.34 -13.78 -8.63
C ASP A 331 34.35 -12.61 -8.75
N LYS A 332 33.92 -12.33 -9.99
CA LYS A 332 33.05 -11.17 -10.30
C LYS A 332 33.63 -9.83 -9.83
N PHE A 333 34.93 -9.77 -9.63
CA PHE A 333 35.66 -8.58 -9.22
C PHE A 333 35.20 -8.02 -7.88
N LEU A 334 34.82 -8.85 -6.91
CA LEU A 334 34.38 -8.36 -5.60
C LEU A 334 35.58 -7.89 -4.75
N LYS A 335 35.40 -6.79 -4.02
CA LYS A 335 36.40 -6.26 -3.08
C LYS A 335 36.66 -7.16 -1.88
N LYS A 336 35.59 -7.81 -1.37
CA LYS A 336 35.59 -8.71 -0.22
C LYS A 336 34.55 -9.81 -0.46
N SER A 337 34.50 -10.79 0.43
CA SER A 337 33.41 -11.79 0.40
C SER A 337 32.04 -11.09 0.53
N PRO A 338 30.97 -11.65 -0.06
CA PRO A 338 29.66 -11.00 -0.09
C PRO A 338 29.14 -10.55 1.28
N ASP A 339 29.34 -11.36 2.32
CA ASP A 339 28.93 -11.05 3.68
C ASP A 339 29.68 -9.84 4.26
N MET A 340 31.00 -9.78 4.07
CA MET A 340 31.81 -8.66 4.52
C MET A 340 31.46 -7.37 3.77
N LEU A 341 31.14 -7.45 2.48
CA LEU A 341 30.65 -6.31 1.71
C LEU A 341 29.32 -5.77 2.24
N CYS A 342 28.38 -6.66 2.56
CA CYS A 342 27.13 -6.24 3.18
C CYS A 342 27.40 -5.50 4.50
N TYR A 343 28.32 -6.00 5.33
CA TYR A 343 28.63 -5.39 6.63
C TYR A 343 29.45 -4.09 6.57
N ASP A 344 30.03 -3.73 5.42
CA ASP A 344 30.66 -2.41 5.26
C ASP A 344 29.64 -1.25 5.35
N CYS A 345 28.36 -1.53 5.10
CA CYS A 345 27.26 -0.55 5.19
C CYS A 345 26.17 -0.97 6.18
N HIS A 346 25.84 -2.27 6.27
CA HIS A 346 24.82 -2.78 7.17
C HIS A 346 25.44 -3.19 8.51
N LYS A 347 24.88 -2.73 9.64
CA LYS A 347 25.46 -3.02 10.95
C LYS A 347 25.20 -4.47 11.32
N LYS A 348 26.25 -5.23 11.62
CA LYS A 348 26.15 -6.63 12.06
C LYS A 348 25.22 -6.83 13.28
N THR A 349 25.14 -5.82 14.15
CA THR A 349 24.23 -5.80 15.30
C THR A 349 22.76 -5.91 14.92
N ASP A 350 22.37 -5.44 13.72
CA ASP A 350 20.99 -5.48 13.24
C ASP A 350 20.56 -6.91 12.90
N PHE A 351 21.52 -7.82 12.74
CA PHE A 351 21.33 -9.24 12.42
C PHE A 351 21.69 -10.17 13.58
N SER A 352 22.10 -9.61 14.71
CA SER A 352 22.51 -10.37 15.91
C SER A 352 21.41 -10.31 16.98
N GLY A 353 21.11 -11.43 17.65
CA GLY A 353 20.03 -11.47 18.66
C GLY A 353 19.93 -12.81 19.36
N LYS A 354 18.90 -12.95 20.22
CA LYS A 354 18.66 -14.18 20.99
C LYS A 354 18.35 -15.37 20.08
N VAL A 355 17.55 -15.14 19.03
CA VAL A 355 17.23 -16.13 18.01
C VAL A 355 17.63 -15.54 16.67
N VAL A 356 18.64 -16.13 16.03
CA VAL A 356 19.10 -15.73 14.70
C VAL A 356 18.72 -16.82 13.71
N HIS A 357 18.20 -16.41 12.55
CA HIS A 357 17.85 -17.35 11.51
C HIS A 357 19.11 -17.95 10.88
N ARG A 358 19.12 -19.27 10.66
CA ARG A 358 20.30 -20.00 10.20
C ARG A 358 20.96 -19.43 8.92
N PRO A 359 20.23 -19.05 7.86
CA PRO A 359 20.85 -18.44 6.68
C PRO A 359 21.65 -17.17 6.99
N VAL A 360 21.24 -16.42 8.02
CA VAL A 360 21.94 -15.21 8.48
C VAL A 360 23.16 -15.57 9.33
N SER A 361 23.05 -16.53 10.25
CA SER A 361 24.20 -16.98 11.05
C SER A 361 25.30 -17.62 10.18
N ASP A 362 24.91 -18.23 9.07
CA ASP A 362 25.82 -18.80 8.08
C ASP A 362 26.41 -17.75 7.10
N ASN A 363 26.16 -16.45 7.33
CA ASN A 363 26.56 -15.35 6.45
C ASN A 363 26.04 -15.47 5.00
N GLY A 364 24.96 -16.22 4.79
CA GLY A 364 24.38 -16.55 3.49
C GLY A 364 23.39 -15.51 2.95
N CYS A 365 23.70 -14.22 3.02
CA CYS A 365 22.77 -13.13 2.67
C CYS A 365 22.17 -13.29 1.26
N LEU A 366 23.00 -13.70 0.30
CA LEU A 366 22.60 -13.86 -1.10
C LEU A 366 21.72 -15.09 -1.39
N ARG A 367 21.46 -15.95 -0.39
CA ARG A 367 20.48 -17.04 -0.51
C ARG A 367 19.05 -16.48 -0.63
N CYS A 368 18.82 -15.34 0.01
CA CYS A 368 17.52 -14.70 0.08
C CYS A 368 17.49 -13.36 -0.65
N HIS A 369 18.62 -12.64 -0.71
CA HIS A 369 18.69 -11.31 -1.30
C HIS A 369 19.46 -11.27 -2.62
N ASP A 370 19.04 -10.41 -3.54
CA ASP A 370 19.82 -9.99 -4.71
C ASP A 370 20.60 -8.71 -4.33
N ALA A 371 21.93 -8.73 -4.46
CA ALA A 371 22.79 -7.61 -4.08
C ALA A 371 22.58 -6.34 -4.93
N HIS A 372 21.94 -6.49 -6.09
CA HIS A 372 21.75 -5.42 -7.06
C HIS A 372 20.30 -4.96 -7.09
N SER A 373 19.37 -5.87 -7.40
CA SER A 373 17.98 -5.48 -7.64
C SER A 373 17.01 -6.67 -7.61
N SER A 374 15.75 -6.41 -7.25
CA SER A 374 14.67 -7.41 -7.30
C SER A 374 13.34 -6.78 -7.73
N GLU A 375 12.43 -7.62 -8.21
CA GLU A 375 11.02 -7.26 -8.36
C GLU A 375 10.29 -7.15 -7.01
N GLU A 376 10.86 -7.75 -5.96
CA GLU A 376 10.29 -7.80 -4.62
C GLU A 376 10.96 -6.80 -3.68
N ALA A 377 10.16 -6.23 -2.77
CA ALA A 377 10.64 -5.28 -1.77
C ALA A 377 11.68 -5.93 -0.83
N GLY A 378 12.63 -5.14 -0.33
CA GLY A 378 13.73 -5.67 0.49
C GLY A 378 14.74 -6.52 -0.30
N LEU A 379 14.73 -6.42 -1.63
CA LEU A 379 15.65 -7.10 -2.54
C LEU A 379 15.63 -8.63 -2.43
N ILE A 380 14.51 -9.22 -2.01
CA ILE A 380 14.41 -10.68 -1.89
C ILE A 380 14.31 -11.34 -3.27
N VAL A 381 14.93 -12.50 -3.47
CA VAL A 381 15.06 -13.16 -4.79
C VAL A 381 13.76 -13.80 -5.30
N LYS A 382 12.76 -13.97 -4.41
CA LYS A 382 11.44 -14.57 -4.69
C LYS A 382 10.40 -13.93 -3.76
N PRO A 383 9.10 -13.98 -4.11
CA PRO A 383 8.02 -13.57 -3.20
C PRO A 383 8.13 -14.28 -1.85
N ASP A 384 7.88 -13.55 -0.76
CA ASP A 384 8.09 -13.95 0.65
C ASP A 384 7.82 -15.44 0.93
N GLY A 385 6.56 -15.89 0.84
CA GLY A 385 6.22 -17.29 1.11
C GLY A 385 6.91 -18.30 0.18
N LYS A 386 7.04 -17.98 -1.12
CA LYS A 386 7.76 -18.85 -2.07
C LYS A 386 9.24 -18.94 -1.73
N LEU A 387 9.83 -17.87 -1.19
CA LEU A 387 11.20 -17.87 -0.70
C LEU A 387 11.31 -18.75 0.54
N CYS A 388 10.47 -18.56 1.55
CA CYS A 388 10.50 -19.38 2.77
C CYS A 388 10.35 -20.88 2.44
N TYR A 389 9.37 -21.24 1.62
CA TYR A 389 9.10 -22.63 1.23
C TYR A 389 10.15 -23.26 0.31
N SER A 390 11.15 -22.49 -0.14
CA SER A 390 12.31 -23.05 -0.84
C SER A 390 13.21 -23.87 0.09
N CYS A 391 13.14 -23.62 1.41
CA CYS A 391 13.80 -24.40 2.44
C CYS A 391 12.81 -25.08 3.41
N HIS A 392 11.70 -24.41 3.75
CA HIS A 392 10.64 -24.89 4.65
C HIS A 392 9.59 -25.73 3.92
N THR A 393 10.03 -26.80 3.26
CA THR A 393 9.14 -27.64 2.44
C THR A 393 8.17 -28.47 3.27
N ALA A 394 8.56 -28.91 4.47
CA ALA A 394 7.71 -29.66 5.37
C ALA A 394 6.52 -28.82 5.88
N GLU A 395 6.79 -27.56 6.25
CA GLU A 395 5.78 -26.62 6.70
C GLU A 395 4.78 -26.29 5.58
N LYS A 396 5.26 -26.14 4.34
CA LYS A 396 4.39 -25.92 3.17
C LYS A 396 3.28 -26.98 3.08
N SER A 397 3.64 -28.25 3.24
CA SER A 397 2.66 -29.35 3.21
C SER A 397 1.69 -29.29 4.38
N SER A 398 2.15 -28.84 5.56
CA SER A 398 1.29 -28.71 6.74
C SER A 398 0.23 -27.60 6.62
N PHE A 399 0.38 -26.70 5.66
CA PHE A 399 -0.54 -25.58 5.42
C PHE A 399 -1.57 -25.87 4.32
N ASP A 400 -1.53 -27.05 3.71
CA ASP A 400 -2.58 -27.54 2.79
C ASP A 400 -3.72 -28.18 3.59
N ARG A 401 -4.41 -27.36 4.38
CA ARG A 401 -5.54 -27.78 5.21
C ARG A 401 -6.79 -27.00 4.83
N VAL A 402 -7.95 -27.45 5.30
CA VAL A 402 -9.25 -26.85 4.96
C VAL A 402 -9.31 -25.37 5.33
N SER A 403 -8.85 -25.01 6.52
CA SER A 403 -8.90 -23.66 7.08
C SER A 403 -7.49 -23.11 7.25
N VAL A 404 -7.07 -22.23 6.35
CA VAL A 404 -5.73 -21.60 6.35
C VAL A 404 -5.84 -20.13 6.73
N HIS A 405 -5.00 -19.69 7.66
CA HIS A 405 -4.93 -18.30 8.07
C HIS A 405 -4.63 -17.40 6.86
N PRO A 406 -5.40 -16.31 6.62
CA PRO A 406 -5.29 -15.53 5.38
C PRO A 406 -3.88 -15.04 5.04
N ARG A 407 -3.07 -14.67 6.05
CA ARG A 407 -1.68 -14.24 5.84
C ARG A 407 -0.78 -15.37 5.32
N VAL A 408 -0.97 -16.59 5.84
CA VAL A 408 -0.24 -17.79 5.39
C VAL A 408 -0.67 -18.17 3.98
N LYS A 409 -1.98 -18.15 3.70
CA LYS A 409 -2.53 -18.39 2.35
C LYS A 409 -1.98 -17.42 1.30
N GLN A 410 -1.76 -16.17 1.69
CA GLN A 410 -1.14 -15.14 0.85
C GLN A 410 0.39 -15.28 0.74
N GLY A 411 1.01 -16.19 1.48
CA GLY A 411 2.46 -16.33 1.55
C GLY A 411 3.15 -15.12 2.20
N ARG A 412 2.51 -14.45 3.15
CA ARG A 412 3.07 -13.29 3.86
C ARG A 412 3.63 -13.70 5.22
N CYS A 413 4.67 -14.53 5.19
CA CYS A 413 5.33 -15.07 6.38
C CYS A 413 5.97 -13.96 7.22
N SER A 414 6.59 -12.99 6.56
CA SER A 414 7.26 -11.84 7.18
C SER A 414 6.32 -10.87 7.93
N ALA A 415 5.00 -11.06 7.84
CA ALA A 415 4.04 -10.28 8.61
C ALA A 415 4.02 -10.68 10.10
N CYS A 416 4.37 -11.93 10.40
CA CYS A 416 4.39 -12.47 11.76
C CYS A 416 5.80 -12.94 12.17
N HIS A 417 6.68 -13.20 11.20
CA HIS A 417 8.05 -13.62 11.41
C HIS A 417 9.05 -12.53 11.00
N LEU A 418 10.16 -12.42 11.72
CA LEU A 418 11.33 -11.61 11.42
C LEU A 418 12.41 -12.51 10.80
N PRO A 419 12.55 -12.55 9.46
CA PRO A 419 13.35 -13.57 8.78
C PRO A 419 14.85 -13.53 9.07
N HIS A 420 15.36 -12.49 9.73
CA HIS A 420 16.76 -12.39 10.11
C HIS A 420 17.01 -12.81 11.55
N ARG A 421 16.26 -12.23 12.49
CA ARG A 421 16.40 -12.49 13.92
C ARG A 421 15.16 -12.07 14.69
N SER A 422 15.00 -12.61 15.88
CA SER A 422 14.01 -12.14 16.85
C SER A 422 14.49 -12.34 18.30
N SER A 423 13.85 -11.63 19.22
CA SER A 423 13.90 -11.92 20.66
C SER A 423 13.03 -13.14 21.03
N TYR A 424 12.10 -13.53 20.16
CA TYR A 424 11.12 -14.59 20.37
C TYR A 424 11.50 -15.85 19.57
N LYS A 425 11.12 -17.02 20.12
CA LYS A 425 11.28 -18.31 19.42
C LYS A 425 10.53 -18.31 18.09
N ALA A 426 10.95 -19.16 17.17
CA ALA A 426 10.40 -19.24 15.81
C ALA A 426 10.41 -17.91 15.05
N LEU A 427 11.31 -17.00 15.43
CA LEU A 427 11.50 -15.71 14.77
C LEU A 427 10.26 -14.81 14.79
N LEU A 428 9.39 -14.87 15.81
CA LEU A 428 8.16 -14.07 15.82
C LEU A 428 8.43 -12.56 15.96
N THR A 429 7.56 -11.71 15.43
CA THR A 429 7.66 -10.25 15.56
C THR A 429 7.35 -9.76 16.98
N ASP A 430 6.51 -10.49 17.72
CA ASP A 430 6.16 -10.24 19.12
C ASP A 430 5.98 -11.60 19.85
N SER A 431 5.78 -11.55 21.16
CA SER A 431 5.32 -12.65 21.99
C SER A 431 4.04 -13.30 21.44
N PRO A 432 3.91 -14.64 21.52
CA PRO A 432 2.70 -15.35 21.07
C PRO A 432 1.40 -14.80 21.65
N GLU A 433 1.44 -14.34 22.90
CA GLU A 433 0.28 -13.84 23.65
C GLU A 433 -0.22 -12.48 23.15
N ARG A 434 0.66 -11.69 22.52
CA ARG A 434 0.33 -10.35 22.00
C ARG A 434 0.20 -10.29 20.49
N LEU A 435 0.97 -11.11 19.78
CA LEU A 435 1.10 -11.08 18.33
C LEU A 435 -0.25 -11.09 17.60
N CYS A 436 -1.20 -11.90 18.08
CA CYS A 436 -2.52 -11.99 17.47
C CYS A 436 -3.30 -10.66 17.55
N PHE A 437 -3.15 -9.93 18.66
CA PHE A 437 -3.91 -8.71 18.93
C PHE A 437 -3.45 -7.50 18.13
N GLU A 438 -2.26 -7.53 17.54
CA GLU A 438 -1.80 -6.50 16.58
C GLU A 438 -2.76 -6.37 15.39
N CYS A 439 -3.43 -7.46 15.00
CA CYS A 439 -4.46 -7.46 13.95
C CYS A 439 -5.87 -7.73 14.49
N HIS A 440 -6.01 -8.60 15.50
CA HIS A 440 -7.30 -9.00 16.07
C HIS A 440 -7.73 -8.13 17.26
N TYR A 441 -7.43 -6.84 17.24
CA TYR A 441 -7.74 -5.90 18.33
C TYR A 441 -9.24 -5.67 18.52
N THR A 442 -10.07 -5.86 17.48
CA THR A 442 -11.53 -5.70 17.57
C THR A 442 -12.15 -6.70 18.54
N THR A 443 -11.64 -7.94 18.54
CA THR A 443 -12.07 -8.99 19.48
C THR A 443 -11.84 -8.59 20.93
N VAL A 444 -10.79 -7.79 21.21
CA VAL A 444 -10.49 -7.28 22.56
C VAL A 444 -11.46 -6.18 22.98
N ARG A 445 -11.88 -5.31 22.04
CA ARG A 445 -12.78 -4.18 22.30
C ARG A 445 -14.22 -4.60 22.59
N GLU A 446 -14.64 -5.75 22.08
CA GLU A 446 -16.01 -6.25 22.23
C GLU A 446 -16.27 -7.00 23.55
N VAL A 447 -15.21 -7.37 24.29
CA VAL A 447 -15.30 -8.19 25.51
C VAL A 447 -14.92 -7.37 26.75
N THR A 448 -15.90 -7.09 27.62
CA THR A 448 -15.68 -6.44 28.94
C THR A 448 -15.07 -7.41 29.94
N ARG A 449 -14.43 -6.89 31.01
CA ARG A 449 -13.73 -7.69 32.03
C ARG A 449 -14.62 -8.72 32.76
N GLU A 450 -15.88 -8.40 33.05
CA GLU A 450 -16.75 -9.24 33.88
C GLU A 450 -17.25 -10.55 33.25
N GLY A 451 -16.99 -10.79 31.95
CA GLY A 451 -17.38 -12.03 31.28
C GLY A 451 -16.35 -12.53 30.28
N ARG A 452 -15.09 -12.11 30.44
CA ARG A 452 -13.97 -12.53 29.60
C ARG A 452 -13.55 -13.96 29.95
N HIS A 453 -13.26 -14.77 28.94
CA HIS A 453 -12.71 -16.10 29.16
C HIS A 453 -11.23 -15.97 29.57
N GLU A 454 -10.81 -16.61 30.67
CA GLU A 454 -9.45 -16.48 31.23
C GLU A 454 -8.36 -16.77 30.19
N VAL A 455 -8.49 -17.87 29.43
CA VAL A 455 -7.57 -18.23 28.33
C VAL A 455 -7.43 -17.12 27.28
N PHE A 456 -8.50 -16.37 27.01
CA PHE A 456 -8.47 -15.24 26.08
C PHE A 456 -7.83 -13.99 26.71
N GLU A 457 -8.09 -13.73 28.00
CA GLU A 457 -7.44 -12.63 28.74
C GLU A 457 -5.91 -12.79 28.80
N ASP A 458 -5.45 -14.03 28.98
CA ASP A 458 -4.03 -14.37 29.01
C ASP A 458 -3.37 -14.39 27.61
N GLY A 459 -4.13 -14.17 26.54
CA GLY A 459 -3.60 -14.25 25.16
C GLY A 459 -3.21 -15.65 24.72
N LYS A 460 -3.68 -16.71 25.42
CA LYS A 460 -3.39 -18.12 25.12
C LYS A 460 -4.21 -18.64 23.95
N CYS A 461 -4.29 -17.87 22.86
CA CYS A 461 -5.09 -18.17 21.67
C CYS A 461 -4.77 -19.54 21.08
N LEU A 462 -3.51 -19.98 21.16
CA LEU A 462 -3.05 -21.24 20.61
C LEU A 462 -3.48 -22.48 21.40
N ALA A 463 -4.14 -22.30 22.55
CA ALA A 463 -4.82 -23.40 23.25
C ALA A 463 -6.04 -23.91 22.48
N CYS A 464 -6.65 -23.06 21.65
CA CYS A 464 -7.84 -23.39 20.86
C CYS A 464 -7.62 -23.25 19.35
N HIS A 465 -6.72 -22.35 18.92
CA HIS A 465 -6.47 -22.06 17.52
C HIS A 465 -5.11 -22.56 17.04
N ASN A 466 -5.02 -22.90 15.76
CA ASN A 466 -3.77 -23.03 15.04
C ASN A 466 -3.42 -21.70 14.36
N ALA A 467 -2.23 -21.16 14.61
CA ALA A 467 -1.78 -19.89 14.03
C ALA A 467 -1.70 -19.90 12.49
N HIS A 468 -1.55 -21.07 11.88
CA HIS A 468 -1.31 -21.22 10.45
C HIS A 468 -2.46 -21.88 9.73
N ALA A 469 -2.79 -23.13 10.08
CA ALA A 469 -3.77 -23.91 9.35
C ALA A 469 -4.34 -25.07 10.18
N SER A 470 -5.64 -25.33 10.01
CA SER A 470 -6.35 -26.45 10.62
C SER A 470 -7.35 -27.07 9.65
N ASN A 471 -7.79 -28.29 9.95
CA ASN A 471 -8.91 -28.93 9.25
C ASN A 471 -10.27 -28.50 9.81
N SER A 472 -10.32 -27.90 10.99
CA SER A 472 -11.55 -27.38 11.58
C SER A 472 -11.78 -25.90 11.21
N PRO A 473 -13.04 -25.44 11.11
CA PRO A 473 -13.38 -24.04 10.83
C PRO A 473 -12.75 -23.06 11.82
N TYR A 474 -12.56 -21.81 11.38
CA TYR A 474 -11.96 -20.73 12.19
C TYR A 474 -10.60 -21.09 12.80
N GLN A 475 -9.85 -21.97 12.12
CA GLN A 475 -8.53 -22.43 12.53
C GLN A 475 -8.53 -23.08 13.92
N LEU A 476 -9.65 -23.66 14.37
CA LEU A 476 -9.69 -24.38 15.64
C LEU A 476 -8.81 -25.64 15.60
N LEU A 477 -8.21 -26.05 16.70
CA LEU A 477 -7.36 -27.24 16.75
C LEU A 477 -8.13 -28.54 16.46
N THR A 478 -9.40 -28.59 16.86
CA THR A 478 -10.35 -29.67 16.60
C THR A 478 -11.76 -29.09 16.57
N ASP A 479 -12.78 -29.94 16.51
CA ASP A 479 -14.18 -29.51 16.52
C ASP A 479 -14.55 -28.81 17.83
N VAL A 480 -15.50 -27.86 17.73
CA VAL A 480 -15.92 -26.98 18.83
C VAL A 480 -16.13 -27.72 20.17
N PRO A 481 -16.94 -28.79 20.27
CA PRO A 481 -17.15 -29.46 21.54
C PRO A 481 -15.87 -30.05 22.12
N GLU A 482 -15.03 -30.71 21.32
CA GLU A 482 -13.79 -31.32 21.80
C GLU A 482 -12.74 -30.28 22.23
N VAL A 483 -12.66 -29.13 21.55
CA VAL A 483 -11.83 -28.00 22.02
C VAL A 483 -12.30 -27.53 23.39
N CYS A 484 -13.60 -27.36 23.59
CA CYS A 484 -14.16 -26.93 24.87
C CYS A 484 -13.94 -27.98 25.97
N TYR A 485 -14.20 -29.26 25.69
CA TYR A 485 -14.10 -30.34 26.67
C TYR A 485 -12.68 -30.63 27.12
N SER A 486 -11.67 -30.29 26.32
CA SER A 486 -10.26 -30.39 26.73
C SER A 486 -9.96 -29.69 28.07
N CYS A 487 -10.75 -28.66 28.42
CA CYS A 487 -10.67 -27.96 29.69
C CYS A 487 -11.97 -28.08 30.51
N HIS A 488 -13.13 -28.20 29.85
CA HIS A 488 -14.45 -28.31 30.48
C HIS A 488 -14.96 -29.75 30.60
N GLU A 489 -14.07 -30.68 30.95
CA GLU A 489 -14.39 -32.09 31.12
C GLU A 489 -15.58 -32.37 32.07
N PRO A 490 -15.78 -31.62 33.18
CA PRO A 490 -16.98 -31.79 34.01
C PRO A 490 -18.29 -31.55 33.24
N VAL A 491 -18.28 -30.65 32.26
CA VAL A 491 -19.45 -30.39 31.40
C VAL A 491 -19.66 -31.56 30.45
N LYS A 492 -18.61 -32.17 29.89
CA LYS A 492 -18.73 -33.36 29.03
C LYS A 492 -19.48 -34.49 29.72
N LYS A 493 -19.22 -34.71 31.01
CA LYS A 493 -19.88 -35.75 31.82
C LYS A 493 -21.39 -35.55 31.93
N GLU A 494 -21.88 -34.31 31.81
CA GLU A 494 -23.31 -34.00 31.87
C GLU A 494 -24.10 -34.60 30.69
N LEU A 495 -23.44 -34.98 29.59
CA LEU A 495 -24.07 -35.69 28.47
C LEU A 495 -24.53 -37.10 28.84
N SER A 496 -24.02 -37.68 29.93
CA SER A 496 -24.43 -39.02 30.40
C SER A 496 -25.75 -39.05 31.18
N LYS A 497 -26.36 -37.88 31.44
CA LYS A 497 -27.64 -37.80 32.17
C LYS A 497 -28.81 -38.22 31.28
N SER A 498 -29.92 -38.64 31.90
CA SER A 498 -31.10 -39.17 31.20
C SER A 498 -31.84 -38.14 30.35
N THR A 499 -31.83 -36.87 30.73
CA THR A 499 -32.47 -35.80 29.97
C THR A 499 -31.44 -34.74 29.61
N VAL A 500 -31.08 -34.67 28.32
CA VAL A 500 -30.10 -33.74 27.77
C VAL A 500 -30.80 -32.75 26.83
N HIS A 501 -30.38 -31.50 26.89
CA HIS A 501 -30.88 -30.46 26.02
C HIS A 501 -30.28 -30.60 24.63
N GLN A 502 -31.12 -30.72 23.60
CA GLN A 502 -30.66 -31.04 22.23
C GLN A 502 -29.50 -30.18 21.70
N PRO A 503 -29.47 -28.83 21.86
CA PRO A 503 -28.35 -28.03 21.39
C PRO A 503 -27.01 -28.37 22.09
N PHE A 504 -27.08 -28.83 23.34
CA PHE A 504 -25.92 -29.28 24.09
C PHE A 504 -25.48 -30.68 23.65
N GLU A 505 -26.44 -31.61 23.45
CA GLU A 505 -26.18 -32.94 22.88
C GLU A 505 -25.52 -32.86 21.49
N ASP A 506 -26.00 -31.94 20.65
CA ASP A 506 -25.45 -31.67 19.32
C ASP A 506 -24.06 -30.97 19.36
N GLY A 507 -23.53 -30.63 20.54
CA GLY A 507 -22.24 -29.95 20.69
C GLY A 507 -22.24 -28.49 20.20
N LYS A 508 -23.41 -27.83 20.11
CA LYS A 508 -23.56 -26.46 19.56
C LYS A 508 -23.28 -25.38 20.62
N CYS A 509 -22.17 -25.50 21.35
CA CYS A 509 -21.80 -24.64 22.48
C CYS A 509 -21.84 -23.13 22.16
N THR A 510 -21.37 -22.75 20.96
CA THR A 510 -21.23 -21.35 20.52
C THR A 510 -22.54 -20.65 20.15
N THR A 511 -23.65 -21.40 20.11
CA THR A 511 -25.00 -20.85 19.97
C THR A 511 -25.36 -20.04 21.22
N CYS A 512 -25.04 -20.60 22.39
CA CYS A 512 -25.33 -20.02 23.69
C CYS A 512 -24.15 -19.24 24.26
N HIS A 513 -22.92 -19.75 24.09
CA HIS A 513 -21.72 -19.16 24.66
C HIS A 513 -20.88 -18.38 23.64
N ARG A 514 -20.10 -17.42 24.12
CA ARG A 514 -19.09 -16.66 23.39
C ARG A 514 -17.72 -17.09 23.92
N PRO A 515 -16.95 -17.92 23.18
CA PRO A 515 -15.72 -18.53 23.71
C PRO A 515 -14.64 -17.55 24.16
N HIS A 516 -14.57 -16.36 23.57
CA HIS A 516 -13.64 -15.30 24.00
C HIS A 516 -14.15 -14.51 25.22
N GLY A 517 -15.46 -14.57 25.46
CA GLY A 517 -16.16 -13.85 26.50
C GLY A 517 -17.30 -12.98 25.98
N SER A 518 -18.12 -12.47 26.90
CA SER A 518 -19.18 -11.51 26.62
C SER A 518 -19.36 -10.52 27.78
N LYS A 519 -20.33 -9.61 27.66
CA LYS A 519 -20.74 -8.72 28.76
C LYS A 519 -21.60 -9.41 29.81
N LEU A 520 -21.92 -10.69 29.59
CA LEU A 520 -22.86 -11.43 30.40
C LEU A 520 -22.13 -12.51 31.18
N LYS A 521 -22.64 -12.81 32.37
CA LYS A 521 -22.16 -13.91 33.20
C LYS A 521 -22.18 -15.21 32.40
N TRP A 522 -21.18 -16.07 32.62
CA TRP A 522 -20.98 -17.34 31.90
C TRP A 522 -20.79 -17.18 30.39
N ALA A 523 -20.34 -16.01 29.94
CA ALA A 523 -20.06 -15.68 28.55
C ALA A 523 -21.25 -15.95 27.61
N LEU A 524 -22.48 -15.71 28.08
CA LEU A 524 -23.67 -15.92 27.24
C LEU A 524 -23.69 -14.96 26.05
N SER A 525 -24.26 -15.40 24.93
CA SER A 525 -24.35 -14.63 23.69
C SER A 525 -25.40 -13.51 23.74
N ARG A 526 -26.36 -13.61 24.67
CA ARG A 526 -27.41 -12.62 24.97
C ARG A 526 -28.04 -12.94 26.33
N PRO A 527 -28.86 -12.02 26.91
CA PRO A 527 -29.59 -12.28 28.15
C PRO A 527 -30.36 -13.60 28.08
N LEU A 528 -30.47 -14.30 29.21
CA LEU A 528 -30.89 -15.70 29.26
C LEU A 528 -32.28 -15.94 28.65
N ASP A 529 -33.25 -15.09 28.98
CA ASP A 529 -34.61 -15.09 28.43
C ASP A 529 -34.60 -14.93 26.90
N ALA A 530 -33.89 -13.91 26.41
CA ALA A 530 -33.74 -13.65 24.99
C ALA A 530 -32.99 -14.79 24.25
N LEU A 531 -32.10 -15.50 24.96
CA LEU A 531 -31.42 -16.68 24.45
C LEU A 531 -32.39 -17.85 24.29
N CYS A 532 -33.12 -18.20 25.33
CA CYS A 532 -34.11 -19.27 25.29
C CYS A 532 -35.16 -19.01 24.20
N TYR A 533 -35.72 -17.80 24.16
CA TYR A 533 -36.73 -17.43 23.17
C TYR A 533 -36.22 -17.35 21.73
N SER A 534 -34.89 -17.31 21.51
CA SER A 534 -34.34 -17.35 20.15
C SER A 534 -34.59 -18.69 19.45
N CYS A 535 -34.77 -19.76 20.22
CA CYS A 535 -35.13 -21.10 19.75
C CYS A 535 -36.57 -21.47 20.13
N HIS A 536 -37.01 -21.16 21.36
CA HIS A 536 -38.37 -21.42 21.85
C HIS A 536 -39.36 -20.31 21.44
N LYS A 537 -39.44 -20.07 20.13
CA LYS A 537 -40.23 -18.96 19.56
C LYS A 537 -41.73 -19.13 19.75
N ASP A 538 -42.22 -20.36 19.79
CA ASP A 538 -43.65 -20.61 19.97
C ASP A 538 -44.08 -20.30 21.40
N LEU A 539 -43.27 -20.68 22.40
CA LEU A 539 -43.47 -20.24 23.78
C LEU A 539 -43.44 -18.71 23.86
N LYS A 540 -42.47 -18.05 23.22
CA LYS A 540 -42.38 -16.59 23.17
C LYS A 540 -43.69 -15.96 22.67
N LYS A 541 -44.22 -16.45 21.54
CA LYS A 541 -45.48 -15.94 20.96
C LYS A 541 -46.67 -16.11 21.90
N GLU A 542 -46.74 -17.25 22.59
CA GLU A 542 -47.84 -17.52 23.51
C GLU A 542 -47.76 -16.61 24.76
N VAL A 543 -46.58 -16.41 25.35
CA VAL A 543 -46.43 -15.53 26.53
C VAL A 543 -46.60 -14.05 26.20
N GLU A 544 -46.33 -13.63 24.96
CA GLU A 544 -46.50 -12.24 24.50
C GLU A 544 -47.93 -11.92 24.03
N LYS A 545 -48.83 -12.91 24.01
CA LYS A 545 -50.19 -12.73 23.53
C LYS A 545 -51.05 -11.92 24.51
N ASP A 546 -51.83 -11.00 23.97
CA ASP A 546 -52.77 -10.23 24.80
C ASP A 546 -53.85 -11.12 25.44
N GLY A 547 -54.16 -10.82 26.70
CA GLY A 547 -55.21 -11.50 27.47
C GLY A 547 -54.82 -12.84 28.08
N VAL A 548 -53.51 -13.15 28.18
CA VAL A 548 -52.99 -14.35 28.85
C VAL A 548 -52.31 -13.97 30.16
N PHE A 549 -52.46 -14.81 31.17
CA PHE A 549 -51.74 -14.70 32.42
C PHE A 549 -50.42 -15.45 32.29
N VAL A 550 -49.32 -14.75 32.53
CA VAL A 550 -47.96 -15.31 32.46
C VAL A 550 -47.43 -15.49 33.88
N HIS A 551 -46.81 -16.63 34.15
CA HIS A 551 -46.19 -16.88 35.43
C HIS A 551 -45.07 -15.87 35.70
N LYS A 552 -45.00 -15.35 36.94
CA LYS A 552 -44.09 -14.25 37.29
C LYS A 552 -42.62 -14.57 36.94
N VAL A 553 -42.16 -15.77 37.26
CA VAL A 553 -40.79 -16.21 36.95
C VAL A 553 -40.51 -16.17 35.45
N VAL A 554 -41.48 -16.55 34.60
CA VAL A 554 -41.35 -16.50 33.14
C VAL A 554 -41.36 -15.05 32.65
N LYS A 555 -42.25 -14.22 33.18
CA LYS A 555 -42.34 -12.79 32.87
C LYS A 555 -41.05 -12.03 33.21
N ASP A 556 -40.39 -12.42 34.30
CA ASP A 556 -39.14 -11.82 34.77
C ASP A 556 -37.90 -12.43 34.06
N GLY A 557 -38.08 -13.40 33.15
CA GLY A 557 -36.99 -14.02 32.39
C GLY A 557 -36.19 -15.08 33.15
N GLY A 558 -36.70 -15.56 34.29
CA GLY A 558 -36.09 -16.54 35.19
C GLY A 558 -36.15 -17.98 34.68
N CYS A 559 -35.91 -18.24 33.39
CA CYS A 559 -36.03 -19.60 32.82
C CYS A 559 -35.14 -20.62 33.55
N ALA A 560 -33.95 -20.22 33.98
CA ALA A 560 -33.02 -21.06 34.74
C ALA A 560 -33.30 -21.13 36.24
N GLU A 561 -34.44 -20.65 36.72
CA GLU A 561 -34.93 -20.96 38.08
C GLU A 561 -35.66 -22.31 38.09
N CYS A 562 -36.34 -22.63 36.98
CA CYS A 562 -37.07 -23.89 36.84
C CYS A 562 -36.37 -24.91 35.95
N HIS A 563 -35.59 -24.45 34.96
CA HIS A 563 -34.91 -25.34 34.01
C HIS A 563 -33.38 -25.39 34.22
N ARG A 564 -32.78 -26.53 33.86
CA ARG A 564 -31.34 -26.74 33.67
C ARG A 564 -31.03 -26.59 32.17
N SER A 565 -30.08 -25.73 31.83
CA SER A 565 -29.80 -25.37 30.43
C SER A 565 -29.07 -26.44 29.61
N HIS A 566 -28.47 -27.44 30.25
CA HIS A 566 -27.67 -28.48 29.59
C HIS A 566 -28.27 -29.87 29.77
N SER A 567 -28.40 -30.34 31.01
CA SER A 567 -29.02 -31.64 31.28
C SER A 567 -29.46 -31.74 32.74
N THR A 568 -30.26 -32.77 33.01
CA THR A 568 -30.77 -33.12 34.33
C THR A 568 -31.20 -34.60 34.31
N THR A 569 -31.55 -35.13 35.47
CA THR A 569 -32.21 -36.44 35.58
C THR A 569 -33.74 -36.34 35.42
N GLU A 570 -34.28 -35.13 35.59
CA GLU A 570 -35.72 -34.85 35.55
C GLU A 570 -36.26 -34.64 34.13
N ARG A 571 -37.55 -34.93 33.93
CA ARG A 571 -38.21 -34.67 32.64
C ARG A 571 -38.25 -33.16 32.34
N TRP A 572 -38.30 -32.82 31.05
CA TRP A 572 -38.41 -31.43 30.56
C TRP A 572 -37.34 -30.46 31.07
N LEU A 573 -36.14 -31.00 31.35
CA LEU A 573 -35.00 -30.22 31.84
C LEU A 573 -35.26 -29.50 33.17
N LEU A 574 -36.15 -30.01 34.03
CA LEU A 574 -36.43 -29.36 35.31
C LEU A 574 -35.26 -29.50 36.30
N GLN A 575 -35.13 -28.53 37.22
CA GLN A 575 -34.08 -28.58 38.26
C GLN A 575 -34.35 -29.61 39.36
N ALA A 576 -35.63 -29.94 39.57
CA ALA A 576 -36.15 -30.91 40.52
C ALA A 576 -37.50 -31.42 40.01
N ASP A 577 -38.06 -32.44 40.65
CA ASP A 577 -39.43 -32.90 40.34
C ASP A 577 -40.45 -31.76 40.52
N GLY A 578 -41.55 -31.80 39.77
CA GLY A 578 -42.52 -30.70 39.69
C GLY A 578 -43.05 -30.25 41.05
N ARG A 579 -43.28 -31.20 41.98
CA ARG A 579 -43.74 -30.89 43.33
C ARG A 579 -42.67 -30.16 44.13
N SER A 580 -41.45 -30.70 44.19
CA SER A 580 -40.35 -30.08 44.94
C SER A 580 -39.99 -28.71 44.37
N LEU A 581 -40.02 -28.57 43.05
CA LEU A 581 -39.73 -27.31 42.36
C LEU A 581 -40.76 -26.23 42.69
N CYS A 582 -42.06 -26.53 42.57
CA CYS A 582 -43.11 -25.56 42.91
C CYS A 582 -43.08 -25.19 44.39
N ASN A 583 -42.88 -26.16 45.28
CA ASN A 583 -42.84 -25.94 46.73
C ASN A 583 -41.63 -25.10 47.19
N SER A 584 -40.60 -24.96 46.36
CA SER A 584 -39.46 -24.09 46.68
C SER A 584 -39.84 -22.60 46.72
N CYS A 585 -40.93 -22.22 46.03
CA CYS A 585 -41.43 -20.85 45.97
C CYS A 585 -42.87 -20.71 46.50
N HIS A 586 -43.68 -21.76 46.41
CA HIS A 586 -45.08 -21.77 46.83
C HIS A 586 -45.26 -22.57 48.13
N ASP A 587 -45.56 -21.89 49.23
CA ASP A 587 -45.94 -22.56 50.48
C ASP A 587 -47.41 -23.01 50.43
N VAL A 588 -47.59 -24.31 50.17
CA VAL A 588 -48.89 -25.00 50.10
C VAL A 588 -49.68 -25.00 51.41
N SER A 589 -49.04 -24.60 52.53
CA SER A 589 -49.68 -24.49 53.85
C SER A 589 -50.35 -23.13 54.05
N THR A 590 -50.12 -22.16 53.15
CA THR A 590 -50.69 -20.83 53.28
C THR A 590 -52.20 -20.84 53.06
N LYS A 591 -52.92 -20.02 53.85
CA LYS A 591 -54.38 -19.85 53.72
C LYS A 591 -54.81 -19.42 52.31
N THR A 592 -53.95 -18.66 51.62
CA THR A 592 -54.16 -18.25 50.24
C THR A 592 -54.22 -19.44 49.29
N ILE A 593 -53.24 -20.35 49.36
CA ILE A 593 -53.19 -21.54 48.50
C ILE A 593 -54.30 -22.52 48.89
N THR A 594 -54.56 -22.76 50.18
CA THR A 594 -55.62 -23.69 50.58
C THR A 594 -57.01 -23.20 50.16
N THR A 595 -57.28 -21.89 50.25
CA THR A 595 -58.55 -21.30 49.78
C THR A 595 -58.68 -21.40 48.26
N ALA A 596 -57.60 -21.17 47.51
CA ALA A 596 -57.59 -21.30 46.05
C ALA A 596 -57.86 -22.73 45.57
N HIS A 597 -57.64 -23.74 46.43
CA HIS A 597 -57.91 -25.16 46.16
C HIS A 597 -59.15 -25.67 46.92
N SER A 598 -60.12 -24.79 47.21
CA SER A 598 -61.39 -25.16 47.85
C SER A 598 -61.24 -25.86 49.21
N ASN A 599 -60.18 -25.53 49.96
CA ASN A 599 -59.77 -26.16 51.22
C ASN A 599 -59.40 -27.65 51.13
N ILE A 600 -59.22 -28.18 49.92
CA ILE A 600 -58.74 -29.54 49.70
C ILE A 600 -57.22 -29.55 49.87
N SER A 601 -56.72 -30.49 50.67
CA SER A 601 -55.28 -30.67 50.84
C SER A 601 -54.64 -31.15 49.54
N ILE A 602 -53.70 -30.37 49.02
CA ILE A 602 -52.88 -30.69 47.85
C ILE A 602 -51.49 -31.21 48.24
N LYS A 603 -51.30 -31.59 49.50
CA LYS A 603 -50.00 -32.09 50.00
C LYS A 603 -49.67 -33.42 49.33
N GLY A 604 -48.64 -33.42 48.50
CA GLY A 604 -48.23 -34.61 47.75
C GLY A 604 -48.71 -34.67 46.31
N SER A 605 -49.53 -33.71 45.87
CA SER A 605 -50.06 -33.67 44.51
C SER A 605 -48.99 -33.27 43.48
N ASP A 606 -49.19 -33.74 42.24
CA ASP A 606 -48.42 -33.29 41.08
C ASP A 606 -49.03 -32.00 40.52
N CYS A 607 -48.37 -30.87 40.79
CA CYS A 607 -48.83 -29.55 40.35
C CYS A 607 -48.91 -29.43 38.83
N LEU A 608 -48.01 -30.11 38.09
CA LEU A 608 -47.92 -30.02 36.63
C LEU A 608 -49.06 -30.75 35.92
N GLY A 609 -49.76 -31.65 36.62
CA GLY A 609 -50.96 -32.31 36.10
C GLY A 609 -52.17 -31.38 35.95
N CYS A 610 -52.22 -30.28 36.71
CA CYS A 610 -53.34 -29.33 36.69
C CYS A 610 -52.95 -27.94 36.17
N HIS A 611 -51.71 -27.52 36.41
CA HIS A 611 -51.22 -26.19 36.03
C HIS A 611 -50.33 -26.23 34.78
N GLU A 612 -50.51 -25.22 33.92
CA GLU A 612 -49.57 -24.83 32.87
C GLU A 612 -48.65 -23.73 33.43
N PRO A 613 -47.42 -24.07 33.87
CA PRO A 613 -46.58 -23.19 34.66
C PRO A 613 -45.99 -22.00 33.88
N HIS A 614 -46.13 -21.97 32.55
CA HIS A 614 -45.64 -20.84 31.76
C HIS A 614 -46.68 -19.74 31.61
N MET A 615 -47.85 -20.10 31.08
CA MET A 615 -48.93 -19.17 30.80
C MET A 615 -50.28 -19.89 30.63
N SER A 616 -51.37 -19.18 30.90
CA SER A 616 -52.72 -19.67 30.60
C SER A 616 -53.67 -18.52 30.32
N LYS A 617 -54.83 -18.83 29.74
CA LYS A 617 -55.98 -17.89 29.70
C LYS A 617 -56.66 -17.76 31.07
N ASP A 618 -56.46 -18.75 31.93
CA ASP A 618 -56.98 -18.74 33.29
C ASP A 618 -56.00 -18.08 34.26
N ARG A 619 -56.53 -17.34 35.24
CA ARG A 619 -55.73 -16.60 36.23
C ARG A 619 -54.95 -17.53 37.17
N GLY A 620 -55.45 -18.74 37.40
CA GLY A 620 -54.81 -19.79 38.18
C GLY A 620 -53.79 -20.62 37.39
N LEU A 621 -53.46 -20.22 36.16
CA LEU A 621 -52.52 -20.95 35.29
C LEU A 621 -52.94 -22.40 35.05
N LEU A 622 -54.23 -22.66 34.89
CA LEU A 622 -54.74 -24.00 34.65
C LEU A 622 -54.53 -24.44 33.20
N HIS A 623 -54.45 -25.75 32.97
CA HIS A 623 -54.43 -26.32 31.62
C HIS A 623 -55.64 -25.89 30.79
N LYS A 624 -55.44 -25.71 29.48
CA LYS A 624 -56.48 -25.22 28.56
C LYS A 624 -57.73 -26.11 28.51
N VAL A 625 -57.56 -27.41 28.69
CA VAL A 625 -58.64 -28.39 28.68
C VAL A 625 -58.87 -28.85 30.10
N LEU A 626 -59.99 -28.41 30.67
CA LEU A 626 -60.44 -28.80 32.00
C LEU A 626 -61.57 -29.82 31.89
N HIS A 627 -61.57 -30.80 32.78
CA HIS A 627 -62.70 -31.71 32.95
C HIS A 627 -63.92 -30.94 33.51
N GLU A 628 -65.13 -31.20 33.00
CA GLU A 628 -66.31 -30.35 33.26
C GLU A 628 -66.60 -30.11 34.77
N PRO A 629 -66.69 -31.14 35.65
CA PRO A 629 -66.76 -30.95 37.10
C PRO A 629 -65.72 -30.01 37.71
N PHE A 630 -64.50 -30.01 37.18
CA PHE A 630 -63.42 -29.15 37.66
C PHE A 630 -63.62 -27.70 37.19
N LYS A 631 -64.03 -27.53 35.93
CA LYS A 631 -64.37 -26.23 35.34
C LYS A 631 -65.56 -25.56 36.04
N ASP A 632 -66.52 -26.35 36.49
CA ASP A 632 -67.71 -25.88 37.22
C ASP A 632 -67.45 -25.67 38.72
N GLY A 633 -66.24 -25.99 39.21
CA GLY A 633 -65.88 -25.91 40.63
C GLY A 633 -66.60 -26.93 41.53
N ASP A 634 -67.24 -27.95 40.94
CA ASP A 634 -67.98 -29.00 41.65
C ASP A 634 -67.04 -30.13 42.12
N CYS A 635 -66.13 -29.78 43.02
CA CYS A 635 -65.17 -30.73 43.58
C CYS A 635 -65.85 -31.84 44.42
N LYS A 636 -67.10 -31.61 44.88
CA LYS A 636 -67.86 -32.55 45.73
C LYS A 636 -68.25 -33.83 44.99
N ARG A 637 -68.36 -33.79 43.66
CA ARG A 637 -68.64 -34.99 42.84
C ARG A 637 -67.56 -36.06 42.93
N CYS A 638 -66.32 -35.68 43.25
CA CYS A 638 -65.19 -36.61 43.29
C CYS A 638 -64.54 -36.67 44.69
N HIS A 639 -64.68 -35.62 45.50
CA HIS A 639 -64.15 -35.57 46.86
C HIS A 639 -65.29 -35.63 47.89
N SER A 640 -65.50 -36.83 48.42
CA SER A 640 -66.59 -37.16 49.37
C SER A 640 -66.41 -36.57 50.77
N ARG A 641 -65.30 -35.87 51.04
CA ARG A 641 -65.03 -35.06 52.24
C ARG A 641 -64.19 -33.85 51.85
N ILE A 642 -64.82 -32.69 51.68
CA ILE A 642 -64.17 -31.37 51.58
C ILE A 642 -64.22 -30.71 52.94
#